data_AF-D2S0M6-F1
#
_entry.id   AF-D2S0M6-F1
#
_cell.length_a   1.000
_cell.length_b   1.000
_cell.length_c   1.000
_cell.angle_alpha   90.00
_cell.angle_beta   90.00
_cell.angle_gamma   90.00
#
_symmetry.space_group_name_H-M   'P 1'
#
loop_
_entity.id
_entity.type
_entity.pdbx_description
1 polymer ?
#
loop_
_entity_poly.entity_id
_entity_poly.type
_entity_poly.pdbx_seq_one_letter_code
_entity_poly.pdbx_strand_id
1 'polypeptide(L)'
;MSGYENLDESEIRNSLQRHVDMSEYESQVYLALVQNGKQSMRDLSEASDVPKQRVYDIVEELREQGFVELDDSYPKKAYAVDPTKTLGPIQTHVEQVQNALEEFHKSVSDVDSGVAQFRNRSTIEKYISELLDSAERTIFLMTSVDRLRIFEDALRDNSDVQVRVVLTGLDEGHVVDDRIELNSPIREFADYVRGTVRSEPLVLSVDRTAGFFWPSTTDARRQPQEGFYVTDEELAFMFDRFLSDTVWPLGYPVNPDQRRSITLPQRYYRIHDCLSDLEVLTDSVPLRTLTVRFEGYDNVSGQQVSREGRLAGYYAPEFDDQAYLEVDIVEGDDEQSPTVTVGGWHSRREDYMATSIDLEKHEDWSAEELDDETLAHIETCRTELPEEIAGEVIVGFDGYIDYIRSLVGERKSPRMYDEISEFDTLREMITRASAQDKTLQFEWVESRRLPGGHTAHVGQVLDTAGYDTELVGFFGQPIRDEFSDAFDENALLSLGQPTVTEYLQFGDGKVLFTDSGGHQALNWETLREYVPLEDIVDRLDETDLVSIGGWALIPEISTIWEGIYEQVYPLLSSPPDDIIVCTSDVHRLTETTLRSDLESLSILDDAIPVTVVTTSEQAAHLSDALLSGDRGKRALHATAESLCREIGVSRVAVTAAKESVLAGPHGSQRIRSALISDPAEEGTFEDHFSAGIALGRVEALSDTSTLALGSAVASYFKQYQETPSLSDIRTFLDTYENQGPA
;
A
#
# COMPACT_ATOMS: atom_id res chain seq x y z
N MET A 1 40.21 19.26 -23.99
CA MET A 1 41.34 20.03 -24.57
C MET A 1 40.85 21.39 -25.05
N SER A 2 41.66 22.42 -24.86
CA SER A 2 41.48 23.84 -25.24
C SER A 2 40.96 24.76 -24.13
N GLY A 3 41.88 25.18 -23.27
CA GLY A 3 41.74 26.30 -22.36
C GLY A 3 43.12 26.87 -22.02
N TYR A 4 43.93 27.19 -23.04
CA TYR A 4 45.12 28.00 -22.82
C TYR A 4 44.69 29.46 -22.97
N GLU A 5 44.56 30.15 -21.84
CA GLU A 5 44.70 31.61 -21.82
C GLU A 5 46.00 31.95 -22.57
N ASN A 6 45.97 32.96 -23.45
CA ASN A 6 47.18 33.44 -24.12
C ASN A 6 48.10 34.04 -23.05
N LEU A 7 48.96 33.21 -22.46
CA LEU A 7 50.00 33.65 -21.55
C LEU A 7 50.86 34.67 -22.29
N ASP A 8 51.02 35.86 -21.71
CA ASP A 8 51.90 36.85 -22.29
C ASP A 8 53.38 36.44 -22.11
N GLU A 9 54.28 37.09 -22.86
CA GLU A 9 55.70 36.74 -22.82
C GLU A 9 56.31 36.87 -21.41
N SER A 10 55.79 37.79 -20.59
CA SER A 10 56.25 38.02 -19.23
C SER A 10 55.80 36.91 -18.27
N GLU A 11 54.60 36.37 -18.46
CA GLU A 11 54.06 35.24 -17.71
C GLU A 11 54.79 33.94 -18.04
N ILE A 12 55.12 33.72 -19.32
CA ILE A 12 55.94 32.57 -19.75
C ILE A 12 57.32 32.65 -19.11
N ARG A 13 57.94 33.82 -19.12
CA ARG A 13 59.26 34.05 -18.50
C ARG A 13 59.23 33.81 -16.99
N ASN A 14 58.23 34.34 -16.29
CA ASN A 14 58.04 34.11 -14.85
C ASN A 14 57.84 32.63 -14.53
N SER A 15 57.14 31.89 -15.39
CA SER A 15 56.88 30.47 -15.21
C SER A 15 58.15 29.63 -15.38
N LEU A 16 58.97 29.93 -16.39
CA LEU A 16 60.28 29.29 -16.57
C LEU A 16 61.21 29.53 -15.38
N GLN A 17 61.19 30.73 -14.81
CA GLN A 17 62.02 31.04 -13.64
C GLN A 17 61.56 30.32 -12.37
N ARG A 18 60.26 30.30 -12.08
CA ARG A 18 59.74 29.74 -10.82
C ARG A 18 59.60 28.23 -10.81
N HIS A 19 59.28 27.64 -11.96
CA HIS A 19 58.89 26.23 -12.05
C HIS A 19 59.91 25.36 -12.78
N VAL A 20 60.81 25.97 -13.57
CA VAL A 20 61.88 25.27 -14.30
C VAL A 20 63.28 25.69 -13.80
N ASP A 21 63.34 26.56 -12.78
CA ASP A 21 64.56 27.06 -12.11
C ASP A 21 65.56 27.74 -13.07
N MET A 22 65.05 28.37 -14.14
CA MET A 22 65.88 29.17 -15.03
C MET A 22 66.18 30.54 -14.41
N SER A 23 67.40 31.05 -14.58
CA SER A 23 67.73 32.43 -14.26
C SER A 23 67.05 33.42 -15.21
N GLU A 24 67.05 34.70 -14.83
CA GLU A 24 66.48 35.77 -15.65
C GLU A 24 67.10 35.81 -17.05
N TYR A 25 68.42 35.69 -17.16
CA TYR A 25 69.12 35.71 -18.45
C TYR A 25 68.94 34.40 -19.24
N GLU A 26 68.90 33.24 -18.59
CA GLU A 26 68.58 31.96 -19.25
C GLU A 26 67.19 31.97 -19.86
N SER A 27 66.19 32.46 -19.12
CA SER A 27 64.81 32.57 -19.61
C SER A 27 64.69 33.49 -20.84
N GLN A 28 65.47 34.58 -20.89
CA GLN A 28 65.52 35.50 -22.04
C GLN A 28 66.19 34.86 -23.27
N VAL A 29 67.34 34.19 -23.07
CA VAL A 29 68.08 33.55 -24.15
C VAL A 29 67.32 32.35 -24.73
N TYR A 30 66.71 31.52 -23.87
CA TYR A 30 65.89 30.40 -24.30
C TYR A 30 64.66 30.86 -25.08
N LEU A 31 63.95 31.88 -24.60
CA LEU A 31 62.76 32.40 -25.28
C LEU A 31 63.10 33.02 -26.63
N ALA A 32 64.22 33.75 -26.74
CA ALA A 32 64.70 34.28 -28.01
C ALA A 32 64.98 33.16 -29.04
N LEU A 33 65.54 32.03 -28.60
CA LEU A 33 65.77 30.84 -29.44
C LEU A 33 64.49 30.11 -29.83
N VAL A 34 63.50 30.02 -28.92
CA VAL A 34 62.19 29.41 -29.22
C VAL A 34 61.42 30.27 -30.23
N GLN A 35 61.45 31.60 -30.09
CA GLN A 35 60.73 32.54 -30.96
C GLN A 35 61.37 32.69 -32.35
N ASN A 36 62.70 32.80 -32.41
CA ASN A 36 63.42 33.16 -33.63
C ASN A 36 64.16 31.97 -34.27
N GLY A 37 64.08 30.79 -33.64
CA GLY A 37 64.71 29.57 -34.11
C GLY A 37 66.24 29.64 -34.05
N LYS A 38 66.89 29.07 -35.06
CA LYS A 38 68.34 28.88 -35.08
C LYS A 38 69.10 30.19 -35.33
N GLN A 39 69.84 30.66 -34.33
CA GLN A 39 70.51 31.98 -34.35
C GLN A 39 72.00 31.88 -34.05
N SER A 40 72.80 32.80 -34.59
CA SER A 40 74.21 32.94 -34.17
C SER A 40 74.28 33.64 -32.82
N MET A 41 75.37 33.45 -32.06
CA MET A 41 75.56 34.12 -30.76
C MET A 41 75.51 35.66 -30.83
N ARG A 42 75.79 36.23 -32.00
CA ARG A 42 75.63 37.67 -32.25
C ARG A 42 74.15 38.04 -32.36
N ASP A 43 73.41 37.33 -33.19
CA ASP A 43 71.99 37.61 -33.43
C ASP A 43 71.17 37.31 -32.16
N LEU A 44 71.58 36.30 -31.39
CA LEU A 44 70.98 35.93 -30.12
C LEU A 44 71.21 36.99 -29.03
N SER A 45 72.41 37.59 -28.98
CA SER A 45 72.71 38.72 -28.08
C SER A 45 71.85 39.95 -28.39
N GLU A 46 71.61 40.22 -29.68
CA GLU A 46 70.73 41.31 -30.11
C GLU A 46 69.24 41.00 -29.83
N ALA A 47 68.81 39.75 -30.01
CA ALA A 47 67.40 39.34 -29.81
C ALA A 47 67.00 39.14 -28.34
N SER A 48 67.95 38.77 -27.46
CA SER A 48 67.68 38.52 -26.03
C SER A 48 68.00 39.70 -25.11
N ASP A 49 68.58 40.79 -25.63
CA ASP A 49 69.12 41.94 -24.87
C ASP A 49 70.19 41.55 -23.82
N VAL A 50 70.80 40.36 -23.98
CA VAL A 50 71.86 39.84 -23.11
C VAL A 50 73.24 40.11 -23.72
N PRO A 51 74.24 40.62 -22.97
CA PRO A 51 75.57 40.88 -23.49
C PRO A 51 76.23 39.65 -24.10
N LYS A 52 76.80 39.81 -25.31
CA LYS A 52 77.39 38.71 -26.10
C LYS A 52 78.37 37.81 -25.35
N GLN A 53 79.15 38.34 -24.41
CA GLN A 53 80.07 37.54 -23.59
C GLN A 53 79.32 36.53 -22.70
N ARG A 54 78.16 36.93 -22.18
CA ARG A 54 77.32 36.12 -21.28
C ARG A 54 76.43 35.13 -22.02
N VAL A 55 76.08 35.43 -23.27
CA VAL A 55 75.29 34.53 -24.14
C VAL A 55 76.02 33.21 -24.40
N TYR A 56 77.35 33.23 -24.54
CA TYR A 56 78.12 31.99 -24.69
C TYR A 56 77.99 31.09 -23.46
N ASP A 57 78.13 31.66 -22.27
CA ASP A 57 78.05 30.91 -21.01
C ASP A 57 76.63 30.35 -20.80
N ILE A 58 75.60 31.19 -21.01
CA ILE A 58 74.19 30.80 -20.85
C ILE A 58 73.77 29.72 -21.84
N VAL A 59 74.22 29.80 -23.10
CA VAL A 59 73.88 28.76 -24.08
C VAL A 59 74.54 27.43 -23.72
N GLU A 60 75.73 27.44 -23.14
CA GLU A 60 76.39 26.23 -22.68
C GLU A 60 75.67 25.63 -21.46
N GLU A 61 75.24 26.48 -20.50
CA GLU A 61 74.42 26.08 -19.33
C GLU A 61 73.07 25.48 -19.77
N LEU A 62 72.36 26.15 -20.69
CA LEU A 62 71.10 25.65 -21.26
C LEU A 62 71.31 24.36 -22.08
N ARG A 63 72.48 24.16 -22.69
CA ARG A 63 72.81 22.91 -23.38
C ARG A 63 73.06 21.78 -22.40
N GLU A 64 73.76 22.04 -21.28
CA GLU A 64 73.97 21.04 -20.23
C GLU A 64 72.66 20.59 -19.58
N GLN A 65 71.70 21.50 -19.46
CA GLN A 65 70.33 21.20 -19.00
C GLN A 65 69.43 20.58 -20.09
N GLY A 66 69.90 20.50 -21.35
CA GLY A 66 69.18 19.88 -22.46
C GLY A 66 68.14 20.76 -23.16
N PHE A 67 68.07 22.06 -22.83
CA PHE A 67 67.12 23.01 -23.42
C PHE A 67 67.55 23.55 -24.79
N VAL A 68 68.85 23.58 -25.08
CA VAL A 68 69.42 24.18 -26.31
C VAL A 68 70.46 23.24 -26.91
N GLU A 69 70.63 23.27 -28.23
CA GLU A 69 71.70 22.55 -28.95
C GLU A 69 72.51 23.50 -29.84
N LEU A 70 73.75 23.11 -30.14
CA LEU A 70 74.66 23.88 -30.99
C LEU A 70 74.86 23.22 -32.35
N ASP A 71 74.88 24.04 -33.40
CA ASP A 71 75.41 23.68 -34.71
C ASP A 71 76.80 24.29 -34.89
N ASP A 72 77.80 23.41 -35.04
CA ASP A 72 79.21 23.72 -35.28
C ASP A 72 79.52 24.36 -36.65
N SER A 73 78.50 24.74 -37.41
CA SER A 73 78.63 25.67 -38.55
C SER A 73 79.39 26.96 -38.15
N TYR A 74 80.15 27.56 -39.08
CA TYR A 74 80.82 28.86 -38.83
C TYR A 74 80.04 30.01 -39.48
N PRO A 75 79.55 31.01 -38.70
CA PRO A 75 79.67 31.16 -37.25
C PRO A 75 78.73 30.22 -36.47
N LYS A 76 79.13 29.81 -35.25
CA LYS A 76 78.37 28.89 -34.38
C LYS A 76 76.95 29.38 -34.16
N LYS A 77 75.98 28.49 -34.28
CA LYS A 77 74.55 28.78 -34.06
C LYS A 77 73.96 27.90 -32.98
N ALA A 78 73.03 28.45 -32.22
CA ALA A 78 72.24 27.74 -31.21
C ALA A 78 70.79 27.62 -31.67
N TYR A 79 70.09 26.58 -31.23
CA TYR A 79 68.64 26.43 -31.42
C TYR A 79 68.01 25.74 -30.20
N ALA A 80 66.79 26.12 -29.85
CA ALA A 80 66.05 25.49 -28.76
C ALA A 80 65.65 24.05 -29.15
N VAL A 81 65.79 23.13 -28.21
CA VAL A 81 65.20 21.79 -28.31
C VAL A 81 63.69 21.90 -28.10
N ASP A 82 62.91 21.06 -28.76
CA ASP A 82 61.44 21.08 -28.70
C ASP A 82 60.93 21.13 -27.24
N PRO A 83 60.14 22.15 -26.84
CA PRO A 83 59.65 22.31 -25.48
C PRO A 83 58.90 21.08 -24.94
N THR A 84 58.23 20.30 -25.80
CA THR A 84 57.53 19.08 -25.39
C THR A 84 58.50 17.99 -24.92
N LYS A 85 59.72 17.96 -25.46
CA LYS A 85 60.77 17.00 -25.08
C LYS A 85 61.55 17.45 -23.85
N THR A 86 61.74 18.76 -23.69
CA THR A 86 62.52 19.32 -22.57
C THR A 86 61.68 19.44 -21.30
N LEU A 87 60.39 19.77 -21.42
CA LEU A 87 59.46 19.89 -20.28
C LEU A 87 58.70 18.59 -19.98
N GLY A 88 58.68 17.62 -20.89
CA GLY A 88 58.02 16.32 -20.69
C GLY A 88 58.46 15.58 -19.42
N PRO A 89 59.76 15.48 -19.10
CA PRO A 89 60.23 14.85 -17.85
C PRO A 89 59.68 15.51 -16.57
N ILE A 90 59.49 16.83 -16.58
CA ILE A 90 58.92 17.57 -15.44
C ILE A 90 57.45 17.23 -15.29
N GLN A 91 56.68 17.17 -16.39
CA GLN A 91 55.27 16.77 -16.36
C GLN A 91 55.10 15.35 -15.82
N THR A 92 55.89 14.40 -16.34
CA THR A 92 55.86 13.01 -15.85
C THR A 92 56.23 12.90 -14.38
N HIS A 93 57.19 13.70 -13.89
CA HIS A 93 57.55 13.69 -12.48
C HIS A 93 56.43 14.25 -11.59
N VAL A 94 55.77 15.32 -12.01
CA VAL A 94 54.61 15.89 -11.29
C VAL A 94 53.47 14.88 -11.23
N GLU A 95 53.16 14.20 -12.34
CA GLU A 95 52.15 13.13 -12.39
C GLU A 95 52.53 11.95 -11.47
N GLN A 96 53.80 11.52 -11.47
CA GLN A 96 54.28 10.45 -10.59
C GLN A 96 54.19 10.83 -9.11
N VAL A 97 54.54 12.07 -8.77
CA VAL A 97 54.42 12.59 -7.40
C VAL A 97 52.95 12.70 -7.00
N GLN A 98 52.07 13.14 -7.90
CA GLN A 98 50.64 13.19 -7.65
C GLN A 98 50.08 11.77 -7.36
N ASN A 99 50.40 10.79 -8.21
CA ASN A 99 49.96 9.41 -8.01
C ASN A 99 50.51 8.82 -6.69
N ALA A 100 51.77 9.09 -6.37
CA ALA A 100 52.36 8.66 -5.09
C ALA A 100 51.69 9.36 -3.90
N LEU A 101 51.36 10.64 -4.00
CA LEU A 101 50.65 11.38 -2.96
C LEU A 101 49.21 10.89 -2.80
N GLU A 102 48.53 10.49 -3.88
CA GLU A 102 47.22 9.82 -3.84
C GLU A 102 47.32 8.47 -3.12
N GLU A 103 48.37 7.69 -3.37
CA GLU A 103 48.64 6.41 -2.68
C GLU A 103 48.99 6.61 -1.18
N PHE A 104 49.66 7.72 -0.82
CA PHE A 104 49.96 8.08 0.57
C PHE A 104 48.81 8.80 1.29
N HIS A 105 47.81 9.30 0.58
CA HIS A 105 46.64 9.94 1.16
C HIS A 105 45.70 8.86 1.70
N LYS A 106 45.97 8.41 2.94
CA LYS A 106 45.07 7.54 3.69
C LYS A 106 43.65 8.08 3.63
N SER A 107 42.74 7.31 3.02
CA SER A 107 41.32 7.58 3.01
C SER A 107 40.79 7.66 4.43
N VAL A 108 39.81 8.52 4.65
CA VAL A 108 39.13 8.67 5.96
C VAL A 108 38.41 7.38 6.40
N SER A 109 38.32 6.36 5.54
CA SER A 109 37.91 5.00 5.89
C SER A 109 38.81 4.31 6.94
N ASP A 110 40.00 4.84 7.24
CA ASP A 110 40.89 4.35 8.31
C ASP A 110 40.50 4.87 9.72
N VAL A 111 39.45 5.69 9.86
CA VAL A 111 38.96 6.14 11.17
C VAL A 111 38.04 5.07 11.76
N ASP A 112 38.54 4.32 12.74
CA ASP A 112 37.73 3.46 13.63
C ASP A 112 36.57 4.29 14.20
N SER A 113 35.34 4.05 13.72
CA SER A 113 34.04 4.61 14.14
C SER A 113 34.03 6.08 14.59
N GLY A 114 33.51 7.01 13.77
CA GLY A 114 33.34 8.39 14.23
C GLY A 114 32.76 9.37 13.22
N VAL A 115 33.02 10.65 13.46
CA VAL A 115 32.61 11.76 12.60
C VAL A 115 33.85 12.49 12.07
N ALA A 116 34.05 12.47 10.76
CA ALA A 116 35.11 13.20 10.08
C ALA A 116 34.60 14.53 9.55
N GLN A 117 35.39 15.58 9.73
CA GLN A 117 35.03 16.94 9.33
C GLN A 117 35.85 17.41 8.13
N PHE A 118 35.17 17.96 7.12
CA PHE A 118 35.77 18.48 5.90
C PHE A 118 35.41 19.94 5.68
N ARG A 119 36.42 20.78 5.39
CA ARG A 119 36.24 22.22 5.15
C ARG A 119 36.23 22.63 3.68
N ASN A 120 36.74 21.76 2.82
CA ASN A 120 36.93 22.04 1.41
C ASN A 120 35.80 21.44 0.60
N ARG A 121 35.16 22.24 -0.24
CA ARG A 121 34.02 21.83 -1.07
C ARG A 121 34.37 20.66 -1.99
N SER A 122 35.52 20.68 -2.67
CA SER A 122 35.90 19.57 -3.55
C SER A 122 36.17 18.28 -2.78
N THR A 123 36.63 18.38 -1.53
CA THR A 123 36.78 17.23 -0.64
C THR A 123 35.42 16.69 -0.21
N ILE A 124 34.47 17.56 0.15
CA ILE A 124 33.10 17.17 0.49
C ILE A 124 32.43 16.44 -0.68
N GLU A 125 32.47 17.04 -1.88
CA GLU A 125 31.89 16.44 -3.09
C GLU A 125 32.52 15.08 -3.40
N LYS A 126 33.86 14.97 -3.30
CA LYS A 126 34.58 13.69 -3.47
C LYS A 126 34.08 12.62 -2.50
N TYR A 127 34.01 12.91 -1.20
CA TYR A 127 33.61 11.90 -0.21
C TYR A 127 32.12 11.55 -0.28
N ILE A 128 31.26 12.47 -0.73
CA ILE A 128 29.86 12.13 -1.02
C ILE A 128 29.79 11.16 -2.19
N SER A 129 30.52 11.41 -3.28
CA SER A 129 30.60 10.47 -4.41
C SER A 129 31.15 9.11 -4.00
N GLU A 130 32.27 9.05 -3.26
CA GLU A 130 32.82 7.78 -2.76
C GLU A 130 31.83 7.02 -1.87
N LEU A 131 31.05 7.75 -1.06
CA LEU A 131 30.02 7.14 -0.22
C LEU A 131 28.85 6.59 -1.06
N LEU A 132 28.40 7.31 -2.08
CA LEU A 132 27.39 6.82 -3.02
C LEU A 132 27.87 5.58 -3.77
N ASP A 133 29.12 5.58 -4.25
CA ASP A 133 29.73 4.45 -4.97
C ASP A 133 29.92 3.21 -4.08
N SER A 134 29.95 3.39 -2.76
CA SER A 134 30.06 2.29 -1.79
C SER A 134 28.72 1.62 -1.45
N ALA A 135 27.60 2.13 -1.96
CA ALA A 135 26.28 1.64 -1.62
C ALA A 135 26.03 0.22 -2.15
N GLU A 136 25.52 -0.66 -1.30
CA GLU A 136 25.17 -2.04 -1.66
C GLU A 136 23.66 -2.26 -1.77
N ARG A 137 22.84 -1.49 -1.03
CA ARG A 137 21.41 -1.77 -0.83
C ARG A 137 20.52 -0.55 -0.97
N THR A 138 20.84 0.53 -0.25
CA THR A 138 19.99 1.73 -0.19
C THR A 138 20.79 3.02 -0.17
N ILE A 139 20.31 4.02 -0.91
CA ILE A 139 20.72 5.41 -0.80
C ILE A 139 19.50 6.24 -0.43
N PHE A 140 19.61 7.08 0.60
CA PHE A 140 18.60 8.07 0.95
C PHE A 140 19.22 9.46 1.02
N LEU A 141 18.90 10.30 0.03
CA LEU A 141 19.49 11.61 -0.16
C LEU A 141 18.45 12.71 -0.05
N MET A 142 18.59 13.59 0.93
CA MET A 142 17.93 14.88 0.93
C MET A 142 18.91 15.93 0.39
N THR A 143 18.52 16.70 -0.63
CA THR A 143 19.40 17.70 -1.25
C THR A 143 18.62 18.77 -2.00
N SER A 144 19.29 19.83 -2.45
CA SER A 144 18.69 20.80 -3.39
C SER A 144 18.92 20.37 -4.84
N VAL A 145 18.10 20.89 -5.77
CA VAL A 145 18.23 20.59 -7.22
C VAL A 145 19.64 20.92 -7.74
N ASP A 146 20.23 22.03 -7.30
CA ASP A 146 21.57 22.45 -7.72
C ASP A 146 22.67 21.50 -7.27
N ARG A 147 22.55 20.95 -6.05
CA ARG A 147 23.53 19.99 -5.51
C ARG A 147 23.31 18.60 -6.10
N LEU A 148 22.07 18.20 -6.36
CA LEU A 148 21.77 16.91 -6.97
C LEU A 148 22.51 16.74 -8.31
N ARG A 149 22.56 17.79 -9.14
CA ARG A 149 23.27 17.82 -10.43
C ARG A 149 24.74 17.39 -10.36
N ILE A 150 25.37 17.53 -9.19
CA ILE A 150 26.78 17.15 -8.97
C ILE A 150 26.90 15.62 -8.86
N PHE A 151 25.86 14.95 -8.38
CA PHE A 151 25.85 13.54 -8.01
C PHE A 151 24.97 12.68 -8.93
N GLU A 152 24.39 13.23 -10.01
CA GLU A 152 23.52 12.49 -10.93
C GLU A 152 24.23 11.28 -11.54
N ASP A 153 25.49 11.43 -11.96
CA ASP A 153 26.27 10.35 -12.55
C ASP A 153 26.53 9.23 -11.52
N ALA A 154 26.94 9.58 -10.31
CA ALA A 154 27.17 8.61 -9.23
C ALA A 154 25.88 7.86 -8.84
N LEU A 155 24.74 8.54 -8.78
CA LEU A 155 23.45 7.90 -8.52
C LEU A 155 23.04 6.97 -9.67
N ARG A 156 23.31 7.36 -10.93
CA ARG A 156 23.00 6.56 -12.11
C ARG A 156 23.82 5.27 -12.21
N ASP A 157 25.07 5.30 -11.73
CA ASP A 157 25.94 4.13 -11.70
C ASP A 157 25.49 3.07 -10.66
N ASN A 158 24.57 3.43 -9.75
CA ASN A 158 24.02 2.57 -8.69
C ASN A 158 22.65 1.96 -9.07
N SER A 159 22.53 1.37 -10.26
CA SER A 159 21.23 0.86 -10.77
C SER A 159 20.63 -0.30 -9.97
N ASP A 160 21.43 -1.04 -9.22
CA ASP A 160 20.99 -2.20 -8.42
C ASP A 160 20.68 -1.82 -6.95
N VAL A 161 20.81 -0.54 -6.60
CA VAL A 161 20.62 0.01 -5.26
C VAL A 161 19.30 0.78 -5.23
N GLN A 162 18.53 0.65 -4.14
CA GLN A 162 17.30 1.43 -3.98
C GLN A 162 17.64 2.89 -3.64
N VAL A 163 17.32 3.83 -4.53
CA VAL A 163 17.63 5.26 -4.40
C VAL A 163 16.37 6.06 -4.07
N ARG A 164 16.41 6.75 -2.92
CA ARG A 164 15.40 7.71 -2.47
C ARG A 164 15.95 9.11 -2.45
N VAL A 165 15.20 10.06 -3.02
CA VAL A 165 15.57 11.47 -3.03
C VAL A 165 14.46 12.34 -2.46
N VAL A 166 14.83 13.25 -1.54
CA VAL A 166 14.01 14.40 -1.16
C VAL A 166 14.65 15.68 -1.69
N LEU A 167 13.96 16.34 -2.62
CA LEU A 167 14.34 17.65 -3.12
C LEU A 167 13.89 18.75 -2.15
N THR A 168 14.78 19.69 -1.85
CA THR A 168 14.53 20.76 -0.88
C THR A 168 14.72 22.14 -1.51
N GLY A 169 14.08 23.15 -0.92
CA GLY A 169 14.17 24.54 -1.36
C GLY A 169 13.47 24.80 -2.70
N LEU A 170 12.40 24.04 -2.99
CA LEU A 170 11.61 24.22 -4.20
C LEU A 170 10.69 25.45 -4.11
N ASP A 171 10.42 26.07 -5.25
CA ASP A 171 9.44 27.18 -5.33
C ASP A 171 8.02 26.66 -5.05
N GLU A 172 7.24 27.39 -4.26
CA GLU A 172 5.82 27.09 -3.98
C GLU A 172 5.01 26.96 -5.29
N GLY A 173 5.39 27.68 -6.35
CA GLY A 173 4.75 27.61 -7.65
C GLY A 173 4.87 26.25 -8.38
N HIS A 174 5.74 25.33 -7.91
CA HIS A 174 5.81 23.97 -8.46
C HIS A 174 4.82 23.00 -7.81
N VAL A 175 4.16 23.38 -6.71
CA VAL A 175 3.17 22.54 -6.03
C VAL A 175 1.80 22.78 -6.67
N VAL A 176 1.24 21.74 -7.27
CA VAL A 176 -0.10 21.75 -7.91
C VAL A 176 -0.83 20.52 -7.40
N ASP A 177 -2.06 20.62 -6.87
CA ASP A 177 -2.86 19.47 -6.41
C ASP A 177 -2.06 18.42 -5.59
N ASP A 178 -1.36 18.89 -4.55
CA ASP A 178 -0.52 18.08 -3.64
C ASP A 178 0.57 17.22 -4.31
N ARG A 179 1.03 17.61 -5.50
CA ARG A 179 2.21 17.02 -6.17
C ARG A 179 3.13 18.11 -6.71
N ILE A 180 4.36 17.71 -7.01
CA ILE A 180 5.37 18.60 -7.61
C ILE A 180 5.63 18.16 -9.05
N GLU A 181 5.50 19.09 -9.99
CA GLU A 181 5.91 18.88 -11.38
C GLU A 181 7.24 19.56 -11.65
N LEU A 182 8.26 18.77 -12.01
CA LEU A 182 9.60 19.24 -12.32
C LEU A 182 10.07 18.69 -13.65
N ASN A 183 10.60 19.56 -14.51
CA ASN A 183 11.29 19.13 -15.72
C ASN A 183 12.73 18.66 -15.36
N SER A 184 12.85 17.43 -14.86
CA SER A 184 14.12 16.84 -14.41
C SER A 184 14.17 15.35 -14.74
N PRO A 185 15.34 14.83 -15.18
CA PRO A 185 15.55 13.40 -15.42
C PRO A 185 15.74 12.58 -14.14
N ILE A 186 15.38 13.12 -12.97
CA ILE A 186 15.61 12.50 -11.66
C ILE A 186 15.08 11.07 -11.54
N ARG A 187 14.00 10.75 -12.25
CA ARG A 187 13.40 9.41 -12.31
C ARG A 187 14.24 8.39 -13.08
N GLU A 188 15.26 8.80 -13.83
CA GLU A 188 16.19 7.90 -14.51
C GLU A 188 17.18 7.23 -13.53
N PHE A 189 17.34 7.76 -12.32
CA PHE A 189 18.34 7.30 -11.35
C PHE A 189 17.84 7.31 -9.89
N ALA A 190 16.57 7.62 -9.66
CA ALA A 190 15.95 7.56 -8.34
C ALA A 190 14.58 6.88 -8.41
N ASP A 191 14.41 5.80 -7.65
CA ASP A 191 13.17 5.02 -7.60
C ASP A 191 12.03 5.83 -6.99
N TYR A 192 12.36 6.58 -5.93
CA TYR A 192 11.37 7.37 -5.20
C TYR A 192 11.84 8.80 -5.00
N VAL A 193 11.00 9.74 -5.43
CA VAL A 193 11.30 11.16 -5.36
C VAL A 193 10.16 11.92 -4.69
N ARG A 194 10.48 12.60 -3.60
CA ARG A 194 9.62 13.57 -2.94
C ARG A 194 10.30 14.94 -2.91
N GLY A 195 9.53 15.99 -2.61
CA GLY A 195 10.02 17.36 -2.58
C GLY A 195 9.35 18.20 -1.51
N THR A 196 10.07 19.22 -1.05
CA THR A 196 9.59 20.21 -0.09
C THR A 196 10.02 21.61 -0.48
N VAL A 197 9.16 22.58 -0.19
CA VAL A 197 9.44 24.02 -0.38
C VAL A 197 10.43 24.55 0.67
N ARG A 198 10.62 23.83 1.77
CA ARG A 198 11.56 24.21 2.83
C ARG A 198 12.99 24.03 2.37
N SER A 199 13.85 25.01 2.66
CA SER A 199 15.28 24.90 2.43
C SER A 199 15.93 24.15 3.58
N GLU A 200 16.38 22.93 3.30
CA GLU A 200 16.97 22.01 4.27
C GLU A 200 18.42 21.68 3.87
N PRO A 201 19.28 21.22 4.80
CA PRO A 201 20.65 20.80 4.51
C PRO A 201 20.69 19.56 3.60
N LEU A 202 21.87 19.26 3.04
CA LEU A 202 22.09 17.96 2.42
C LEU A 202 22.31 16.92 3.51
N VAL A 203 21.55 15.84 3.46
CA VAL A 203 21.67 14.70 4.34
C VAL A 203 21.68 13.45 3.48
N LEU A 204 22.68 12.60 3.65
CA LEU A 204 22.86 11.35 2.94
C LEU A 204 22.93 10.21 3.96
N SER A 205 22.17 9.15 3.72
CA SER A 205 22.27 7.85 4.37
C SER A 205 22.55 6.79 3.31
N VAL A 206 23.57 5.97 3.51
CA VAL A 206 23.92 4.83 2.66
C VAL A 206 23.89 3.57 3.50
N ASP A 207 23.11 2.59 3.05
CA ASP A 207 22.88 1.27 3.67
C ASP A 207 22.47 1.29 5.16
N ARG A 208 22.11 2.48 5.68
CA ARG A 208 21.85 2.76 7.10
C ARG A 208 23.05 2.58 8.03
N THR A 209 24.26 2.47 7.47
CA THR A 209 25.50 2.25 8.23
C THR A 209 26.48 3.41 8.10
N ALA A 210 26.36 4.22 7.05
CA ALA A 210 27.17 5.42 6.85
C ALA A 210 26.33 6.59 6.35
N GLY A 211 26.82 7.81 6.57
CA GLY A 211 26.08 9.00 6.17
C GLY A 211 26.92 10.25 6.02
N PHE A 212 26.32 11.28 5.43
CA PHE A 212 26.96 12.58 5.22
C PHE A 212 25.99 13.72 5.53
N PHE A 213 26.46 14.74 6.24
CA PHE A 213 25.71 15.95 6.53
C PHE A 213 26.44 17.18 5.98
N TRP A 214 25.77 17.96 5.14
CA TRP A 214 26.31 19.19 4.56
C TRP A 214 25.30 20.35 4.68
N PRO A 215 25.50 21.28 5.63
CA PRO A 215 24.58 22.39 5.94
C PRO A 215 24.08 23.20 4.73
N SER A 216 22.82 23.65 4.79
CA SER A 216 22.26 24.63 3.85
C SER A 216 22.60 26.06 4.29
N THR A 217 22.79 26.95 3.33
CA THR A 217 23.17 28.35 3.59
C THR A 217 21.95 29.24 3.76
N THR A 218 21.87 29.98 4.86
CA THR A 218 20.98 31.16 4.95
C THR A 218 21.72 32.46 5.24
N ASP A 219 23.02 32.43 5.60
CA ASP A 219 23.73 33.64 5.99
C ASP A 219 25.23 33.61 5.61
N ALA A 220 25.62 34.40 4.60
CA ALA A 220 26.99 34.48 4.09
C ALA A 220 28.01 35.09 5.10
N ARG A 221 27.57 35.43 6.32
CA ARG A 221 28.36 36.12 7.34
C ARG A 221 28.89 35.21 8.46
N ARG A 222 28.64 33.89 8.45
CA ARG A 222 29.14 32.94 9.47
C ARG A 222 29.83 31.72 8.86
N GLN A 223 31.16 31.69 9.01
CA GLN A 223 32.12 30.58 8.89
C GLN A 223 32.18 29.75 7.57
N PRO A 224 33.38 29.23 7.20
CA PRO A 224 33.53 28.29 6.08
C PRO A 224 32.72 27.01 6.33
N GLN A 225 32.06 26.52 5.27
CA GLN A 225 31.15 25.37 5.32
C GLN A 225 31.91 24.09 5.65
N GLU A 226 31.55 23.48 6.78
CA GLU A 226 32.07 22.18 7.21
C GLU A 226 31.05 21.09 6.83
N GLY A 227 31.49 20.09 6.08
CA GLY A 227 30.75 18.84 5.83
C GLY A 227 31.20 17.76 6.81
N PHE A 228 30.28 16.89 7.18
CA PHE A 228 30.51 15.86 8.20
C PHE A 228 30.21 14.49 7.62
N TYR A 229 31.23 13.64 7.55
CA TYR A 229 31.10 12.23 7.17
C TYR A 229 31.00 11.39 8.43
N VAL A 230 30.00 10.51 8.48
CA VAL A 230 29.65 9.70 9.65
C VAL A 230 29.83 8.24 9.26
N THR A 231 30.77 7.57 9.93
CA THR A 231 31.03 6.13 9.78
C THR A 231 30.53 5.31 10.96
N ASP A 232 30.09 5.98 12.03
CA ASP A 232 29.43 5.34 13.16
C ASP A 232 28.00 4.95 12.79
N GLU A 233 27.69 3.65 12.86
CA GLU A 233 26.40 3.10 12.41
C GLU A 233 25.21 3.66 13.20
N GLU A 234 25.36 3.87 14.52
CA GLU A 234 24.26 4.42 15.35
C GLU A 234 23.95 5.87 14.96
N LEU A 235 24.98 6.68 14.70
CA LEU A 235 24.80 8.06 14.22
C LEU A 235 24.31 8.11 12.77
N ALA A 236 24.79 7.23 11.88
CA ALA A 236 24.31 7.15 10.50
C ALA A 236 22.83 6.74 10.45
N PHE A 237 22.41 5.81 11.32
CA PHE A 237 21.02 5.42 11.45
C PHE A 237 20.11 6.60 11.85
N MET A 238 20.60 7.55 12.65
CA MET A 238 19.83 8.76 12.97
C MET A 238 19.52 9.62 11.74
N PHE A 239 20.40 9.64 10.73
CA PHE A 239 20.11 10.30 9.46
C PHE A 239 19.03 9.56 8.69
N ASP A 240 19.11 8.23 8.60
CA ASP A 240 18.07 7.42 7.95
C ASP A 240 16.71 7.64 8.61
N ARG A 241 16.65 7.55 9.95
CA ARG A 241 15.44 7.76 10.74
C ARG A 241 14.86 9.16 10.55
N PHE A 242 15.72 10.19 10.56
CA PHE A 242 15.28 11.56 10.30
C PHE A 242 14.68 11.70 8.89
N LEU A 243 15.33 11.14 7.88
CA LEU A 243 14.83 11.16 6.50
C LEU A 243 13.53 10.39 6.36
N SER A 244 13.45 9.17 6.89
CA SER A 244 12.31 8.26 6.79
C SER A 244 11.09 8.73 7.57
N ASP A 245 11.26 9.14 8.82
CA ASP A 245 10.13 9.32 9.74
C ASP A 245 9.69 10.78 9.82
N THR A 246 10.57 11.73 9.49
CA THR A 246 10.27 13.18 9.59
C THR A 246 10.13 13.84 8.23
N VAL A 247 11.10 13.61 7.33
CA VAL A 247 11.14 14.36 6.06
C VAL A 247 10.26 13.70 5.00
N TRP A 248 10.37 12.37 4.83
CA TRP A 248 9.66 11.62 3.80
C TRP A 248 8.14 11.81 3.86
N PRO A 249 7.46 11.64 5.02
CA PRO A 249 6.00 11.69 5.08
C PRO A 249 5.46 13.09 4.76
N LEU A 250 6.24 14.14 5.04
CA LEU A 250 5.88 15.54 4.81
C LEU A 250 6.21 16.06 3.40
N GLY A 251 6.92 15.28 2.58
CA GLY A 251 7.28 15.66 1.21
C GLY A 251 6.18 15.37 0.20
N TYR A 252 5.97 16.27 -0.74
CA TYR A 252 5.07 16.04 -1.88
C TYR A 252 5.73 15.11 -2.90
N PRO A 253 4.99 14.17 -3.52
CA PRO A 253 5.53 13.35 -4.60
C PRO A 253 5.94 14.21 -5.79
N VAL A 254 7.12 13.94 -6.36
CA VAL A 254 7.66 14.66 -7.53
C VAL A 254 7.46 13.81 -8.78
N ASN A 255 6.79 14.37 -9.80
CA ASN A 255 6.41 13.67 -11.03
C ASN A 255 5.88 12.26 -10.73
N PRO A 256 4.80 12.12 -9.92
CA PRO A 256 4.25 10.81 -9.64
C PRO A 256 3.76 10.17 -10.94
N ASP A 257 4.08 8.89 -11.16
CA ASP A 257 3.44 8.12 -12.21
C ASP A 257 1.92 8.06 -11.97
N GLN A 258 1.15 7.99 -13.04
CA GLN A 258 -0.32 8.03 -12.98
C GLN A 258 -0.96 6.85 -12.23
N ARG A 259 -0.19 5.82 -11.84
CA ARG A 259 -0.47 4.79 -10.83
C ARG A 259 0.84 4.04 -10.61
N ARG A 260 1.30 3.90 -9.35
CA ARG A 260 2.48 3.09 -9.01
C ARG A 260 2.16 1.63 -9.34
N SER A 261 2.73 1.07 -10.42
CA SER A 261 2.54 -0.35 -10.74
C SER A 261 3.47 -1.19 -9.86
N ILE A 262 2.91 -1.85 -8.84
CA ILE A 262 3.66 -2.74 -7.97
C ILE A 262 3.98 -4.01 -8.76
N THR A 263 5.25 -4.35 -8.90
CA THR A 263 5.72 -5.54 -9.63
C THR A 263 6.37 -6.49 -8.65
N LEU A 264 5.90 -7.74 -8.59
CA LEU A 264 6.47 -8.81 -7.76
C LEU A 264 7.31 -9.77 -8.62
N PRO A 265 8.42 -10.34 -8.12
CA PRO A 265 8.92 -10.21 -6.74
C PRO A 265 9.52 -8.81 -6.47
N GLN A 266 9.35 -8.32 -5.24
CA GLN A 266 9.86 -7.01 -4.83
C GLN A 266 10.58 -7.08 -3.48
N ARG A 267 11.78 -6.47 -3.43
CA ARG A 267 12.59 -6.37 -2.22
C ARG A 267 12.41 -5.00 -1.56
N TYR A 268 12.21 -5.02 -0.25
CA TYR A 268 12.06 -3.86 0.61
C TYR A 268 13.13 -3.86 1.69
N TYR A 269 13.73 -2.71 1.94
CA TYR A 269 14.66 -2.51 3.05
C TYR A 269 14.03 -1.77 4.23
N ARG A 270 12.88 -1.11 4.01
CA ARG A 270 12.09 -0.45 5.06
C ARG A 270 10.69 -1.04 5.09
N ILE A 271 10.22 -1.36 6.29
CA ILE A 271 8.93 -2.04 6.45
C ILE A 271 7.75 -1.17 5.98
N HIS A 272 7.78 0.14 6.20
CA HIS A 272 6.71 1.04 5.74
C HIS A 272 6.53 1.04 4.22
N ASP A 273 7.59 0.74 3.46
CA ASP A 273 7.49 0.63 2.00
C ASP A 273 6.77 -0.64 1.58
N CYS A 274 7.10 -1.75 2.27
CA CYS A 274 6.42 -3.03 2.13
C CYS A 274 4.94 -2.88 2.50
N LEU A 275 4.65 -2.27 3.65
CA LEU A 275 3.29 -2.05 4.14
C LEU A 275 2.46 -1.17 3.21
N SER A 276 3.03 -0.07 2.70
CA SER A 276 2.35 0.79 1.72
C SER A 276 2.01 0.05 0.42
N ASP A 277 2.88 -0.85 -0.03
CA ASP A 277 2.60 -1.67 -1.22
C ASP A 277 1.60 -2.80 -0.89
N LEU A 278 1.63 -3.36 0.34
CA LEU A 278 0.64 -4.34 0.81
C LEU A 278 -0.77 -3.78 0.94
N GLU A 279 -0.93 -2.53 1.40
CA GLU A 279 -2.23 -1.86 1.43
C GLU A 279 -2.88 -1.87 0.05
N VAL A 280 -2.13 -1.49 -0.98
CA VAL A 280 -2.62 -1.45 -2.37
C VAL A 280 -2.82 -2.86 -2.94
N LEU A 281 -1.89 -3.78 -2.71
CA LEU A 281 -1.99 -5.15 -3.25
C LEU A 281 -3.19 -5.89 -2.67
N THR A 282 -3.41 -5.78 -1.36
CA THR A 282 -4.44 -6.53 -0.63
C THR A 282 -5.85 -5.96 -0.79
N ASP A 283 -6.02 -4.90 -1.59
CA ASP A 283 -7.32 -4.51 -2.16
C ASP A 283 -7.72 -5.40 -3.34
N SER A 284 -6.73 -5.97 -4.04
CA SER A 284 -6.92 -6.74 -5.28
C SER A 284 -6.82 -8.24 -5.09
N VAL A 285 -6.05 -8.70 -4.10
CA VAL A 285 -5.80 -10.13 -3.83
C VAL A 285 -5.88 -10.46 -2.34
N PRO A 286 -6.24 -11.71 -1.96
CA PRO A 286 -6.20 -12.15 -0.57
C PRO A 286 -4.78 -12.16 0.02
N LEU A 287 -4.65 -11.88 1.32
CA LEU A 287 -3.36 -11.82 2.01
C LEU A 287 -2.48 -13.07 1.82
N ARG A 288 -3.06 -14.26 1.95
CA ARG A 288 -2.31 -15.53 1.92
C ARG A 288 -1.74 -15.89 0.54
N THR A 289 -2.14 -15.16 -0.50
CA THR A 289 -1.58 -15.30 -1.85
C THR A 289 -0.19 -14.66 -1.98
N LEU A 290 0.28 -13.97 -0.93
CA LEU A 290 1.59 -13.36 -0.86
C LEU A 290 2.53 -14.23 -0.02
N THR A 291 3.70 -14.50 -0.58
CA THR A 291 4.82 -15.09 0.14
C THR A 291 5.73 -13.99 0.65
N VAL A 292 6.12 -14.08 1.92
CA VAL A 292 7.06 -13.18 2.58
C VAL A 292 8.33 -13.97 2.87
N ARG A 293 9.46 -13.54 2.31
CA ARG A 293 10.79 -13.98 2.74
C ARG A 293 11.49 -12.82 3.43
N PHE A 294 12.12 -13.04 4.57
CA PHE A 294 12.86 -11.98 5.25
C PHE A 294 14.23 -12.47 5.73
N GLU A 295 15.19 -11.54 5.73
CA GLU A 295 16.51 -11.73 6.33
C GLU A 295 16.67 -10.77 7.49
N GLY A 296 17.11 -11.27 8.64
CA GLY A 296 17.43 -10.42 9.77
C GLY A 296 17.81 -11.17 11.02
N TYR A 297 17.29 -10.75 12.16
CA TYR A 297 17.68 -11.29 13.46
C TYR A 297 16.46 -11.66 14.29
N ASP A 298 16.57 -12.76 15.02
CA ASP A 298 15.66 -13.13 16.10
C ASP A 298 15.88 -12.17 17.28
N ASN A 299 14.83 -11.46 17.72
CA ASN A 299 14.94 -10.46 18.79
C ASN A 299 15.18 -11.06 20.18
N VAL A 300 14.89 -12.35 20.37
CA VAL A 300 15.12 -13.09 21.62
C VAL A 300 16.55 -13.66 21.64
N SER A 301 16.95 -14.36 20.58
CA SER A 301 18.25 -15.06 20.55
C SER A 301 19.41 -14.22 20.00
N GLY A 302 19.11 -13.16 19.24
CA GLY A 302 20.09 -12.32 18.55
C GLY A 302 20.77 -13.01 17.36
N GLN A 303 20.33 -14.21 16.97
CA GLN A 303 20.91 -14.94 15.84
C GLN A 303 20.40 -14.42 14.52
N GLN A 304 21.27 -14.42 13.50
CA GLN A 304 20.88 -14.10 12.14
C GLN A 304 20.01 -15.23 11.58
N VAL A 305 18.89 -14.86 10.95
CA VAL A 305 17.92 -15.79 10.38
C VAL A 305 17.54 -15.37 8.95
N SER A 306 17.20 -16.39 8.16
CA SER A 306 16.45 -16.24 6.91
C SER A 306 15.26 -17.20 7.01
N ARG A 307 14.06 -16.67 6.77
CA ARG A 307 12.79 -17.38 6.91
C ARG A 307 11.86 -16.99 5.78
N GLU A 308 10.95 -17.89 5.47
CA GLU A 308 9.94 -17.75 4.43
C GLU A 308 8.61 -18.28 4.96
N GLY A 309 7.52 -17.63 4.57
CA GLY A 309 6.18 -18.00 4.99
C GLY A 309 5.09 -17.26 4.22
N ARG A 310 3.84 -17.62 4.48
CA ARG A 310 2.69 -16.91 3.91
C ARG A 310 2.34 -15.70 4.76
N LEU A 311 1.92 -14.62 4.11
CA LEU A 311 1.45 -13.43 4.81
C LEU A 311 0.11 -13.75 5.51
N ALA A 312 0.12 -13.71 6.84
CA ALA A 312 -1.06 -13.93 7.69
C ALA A 312 -1.76 -12.62 8.05
N GLY A 313 -1.01 -11.52 8.09
CA GLY A 313 -1.54 -10.20 8.43
C GLY A 313 -0.45 -9.14 8.44
N TYR A 314 -0.84 -7.89 8.66
CA TYR A 314 0.09 -6.79 8.86
C TYR A 314 -0.54 -5.64 9.64
N TYR A 315 0.30 -4.88 10.33
CA TYR A 315 -0.09 -3.66 11.01
C TYR A 315 0.66 -2.45 10.43
N ALA A 316 -0.10 -1.51 9.85
CA ALA A 316 0.40 -0.31 9.18
C ALA A 316 -0.32 0.94 9.70
N PRO A 317 0.13 1.52 10.82
CA PRO A 317 -0.50 2.71 11.36
C PRO A 317 0.08 4.00 10.75
N GLU A 318 -0.76 5.02 10.59
CA GLU A 318 -0.32 6.38 10.24
C GLU A 318 0.32 7.11 11.43
N PHE A 319 -0.05 6.76 12.67
CA PHE A 319 0.29 7.52 13.88
C PHE A 319 0.81 6.69 15.08
N ASP A 320 1.00 5.38 14.92
CA ASP A 320 1.54 4.49 15.98
C ASP A 320 3.01 4.15 15.69
N ASP A 321 3.79 3.90 16.74
CA ASP A 321 5.24 3.63 16.67
C ASP A 321 5.58 2.19 16.25
N GLN A 322 4.56 1.35 16.07
CA GLN A 322 4.70 -0.06 15.70
C GLN A 322 4.33 -0.31 14.25
N ALA A 323 5.11 -1.13 13.57
CA ALA A 323 4.83 -1.60 12.22
C ALA A 323 5.40 -3.01 12.09
N TYR A 324 4.56 -3.97 11.70
CA TYR A 324 4.96 -5.37 11.61
C TYR A 324 4.14 -6.16 10.57
N LEU A 325 4.72 -7.27 10.12
CA LEU A 325 4.05 -8.31 9.36
C LEU A 325 3.78 -9.51 10.28
N GLU A 326 2.65 -10.18 10.09
CA GLU A 326 2.38 -11.51 10.64
C GLU A 326 2.62 -12.53 9.53
N VAL A 327 3.49 -13.51 9.78
CA VAL A 327 3.96 -14.47 8.77
C VAL A 327 3.85 -15.89 9.32
N ASP A 328 3.13 -16.75 8.60
CA ASP A 328 3.06 -18.19 8.88
C ASP A 328 4.30 -18.86 8.31
N ILE A 329 5.31 -19.11 9.16
CA ILE A 329 6.58 -19.69 8.72
C ILE A 329 6.40 -21.18 8.44
N VAL A 330 6.96 -21.66 7.33
CA VAL A 330 7.05 -23.09 7.05
C VAL A 330 8.12 -23.73 7.96
N GLU A 331 7.71 -24.52 8.96
CA GLU A 331 8.62 -25.29 9.82
C GLU A 331 8.39 -26.81 9.68
N GLY A 332 9.28 -27.50 8.93
CA GLY A 332 9.28 -28.97 8.86
C GLY A 332 8.10 -29.59 8.10
N ASP A 333 7.88 -30.91 8.30
CA ASP A 333 6.77 -31.69 7.70
C ASP A 333 5.48 -31.66 8.56
N ASP A 334 5.41 -30.85 9.62
CA ASP A 334 4.23 -30.77 10.51
C ASP A 334 3.21 -29.73 10.01
N GLU A 335 1.92 -30.09 10.04
CA GLU A 335 0.76 -29.32 9.53
C GLU A 335 0.46 -27.99 10.27
N GLN A 336 1.29 -27.55 11.22
CA GLN A 336 1.10 -26.29 11.96
C GLN A 336 2.30 -25.36 11.78
N SER A 337 2.21 -24.51 10.75
CA SER A 337 3.10 -23.36 10.57
C SER A 337 2.89 -22.34 11.69
N PRO A 338 3.88 -22.04 12.55
CA PRO A 338 3.72 -21.00 13.56
C PRO A 338 3.64 -19.61 12.90
N THR A 339 2.64 -18.82 13.28
CA THR A 339 2.57 -17.39 12.95
C THR A 339 3.55 -16.62 13.82
N VAL A 340 4.39 -15.80 13.18
CA VAL A 340 5.36 -14.93 13.86
C VAL A 340 5.16 -13.47 13.47
N THR A 341 5.67 -12.56 14.29
CA THR A 341 5.71 -11.12 13.99
C THR A 341 7.08 -10.68 13.48
N VAL A 342 7.10 -9.91 12.40
CA VAL A 342 8.31 -9.43 11.72
C VAL A 342 8.26 -7.91 11.65
N GLY A 343 9.09 -7.24 12.45
CA GLY A 343 9.22 -5.79 12.47
C GLY A 343 10.30 -5.27 11.53
N GLY A 344 10.35 -3.95 11.37
CA GLY A 344 11.41 -3.26 10.61
C GLY A 344 12.77 -3.25 11.32
N TRP A 345 13.77 -2.61 10.71
CA TRP A 345 15.10 -2.44 11.30
C TRP A 345 15.03 -1.71 12.66
N HIS A 346 15.76 -2.21 13.66
CA HIS A 346 15.72 -1.82 15.08
C HIS A 346 14.39 -2.06 15.83
N SER A 347 13.45 -2.81 15.26
CA SER A 347 12.30 -3.34 16.01
C SER A 347 12.75 -4.26 17.15
N ARG A 348 12.03 -4.25 18.27
CA ARG A 348 12.33 -5.08 19.46
C ARG A 348 11.10 -5.68 20.12
N ARG A 349 9.89 -5.32 19.68
CA ARG A 349 8.64 -5.83 20.26
C ARG A 349 8.20 -7.11 19.56
N GLU A 350 8.49 -7.21 18.28
CA GLU A 350 8.20 -8.30 17.37
C GLU A 350 9.20 -9.45 17.56
N ASP A 351 8.85 -10.66 17.10
CA ASP A 351 9.69 -11.85 17.21
C ASP A 351 11.00 -11.71 16.42
N TYR A 352 10.90 -11.11 15.23
CA TYR A 352 12.04 -10.89 14.34
C TYR A 352 12.19 -9.43 13.92
N MET A 353 13.44 -8.99 13.81
CA MET A 353 13.83 -7.73 13.21
C MET A 353 14.33 -7.97 11.78
N ALA A 354 13.58 -7.52 10.78
CA ALA A 354 13.95 -7.66 9.38
C ALA A 354 14.89 -6.54 8.91
N THR A 355 15.86 -6.95 8.09
CA THR A 355 16.86 -6.09 7.45
C THR A 355 16.57 -5.93 5.96
N SER A 356 15.97 -6.97 5.37
CA SER A 356 15.29 -6.95 4.08
C SER A 356 14.06 -7.86 4.15
N ILE A 357 13.03 -7.49 3.38
CA ILE A 357 11.78 -8.21 3.22
C ILE A 357 11.56 -8.35 1.71
N ASP A 358 11.38 -9.57 1.23
CA ASP A 358 10.99 -9.89 -0.14
C ASP A 358 9.51 -10.28 -0.13
N LEU A 359 8.71 -9.62 -0.98
CA LEU A 359 7.36 -10.04 -1.29
C LEU A 359 7.34 -10.75 -2.64
N GLU A 360 6.72 -11.91 -2.69
CA GLU A 360 6.58 -12.72 -3.89
C GLU A 360 5.13 -13.21 -4.05
N LYS A 361 4.78 -13.57 -5.28
CA LYS A 361 3.51 -14.22 -5.59
C LYS A 361 3.59 -15.67 -5.13
N HIS A 362 2.67 -16.10 -4.27
CA HIS A 362 2.52 -17.53 -3.96
C HIS A 362 1.95 -18.29 -5.18
N GLU A 363 2.04 -19.63 -5.20
CA GLU A 363 1.54 -20.46 -6.31
C GLU A 363 0.04 -20.24 -6.60
N ASP A 364 -0.75 -19.93 -5.57
CA ASP A 364 -2.17 -19.61 -5.65
C ASP A 364 -2.43 -18.10 -5.91
N TRP A 365 -1.43 -17.32 -6.34
CA TRP A 365 -1.56 -15.87 -6.59
C TRP A 365 -2.72 -15.47 -7.49
N SER A 366 -3.06 -16.32 -8.46
CA SER A 366 -3.90 -15.95 -9.60
C SER A 366 -5.19 -15.25 -9.17
N ALA A 367 -5.25 -13.93 -9.40
CA ALA A 367 -6.44 -13.13 -9.12
C ALA A 367 -7.62 -13.49 -10.06
N GLU A 368 -7.32 -14.23 -11.13
CA GLU A 368 -8.22 -14.59 -12.22
C GLU A 368 -8.42 -16.10 -12.33
N GLU A 369 -7.88 -16.91 -11.40
CA GLU A 369 -8.11 -18.36 -11.37
C GLU A 369 -8.49 -18.79 -9.95
N LEU A 370 -9.41 -19.75 -9.90
CA LEU A 370 -9.81 -20.39 -8.66
C LEU A 370 -8.70 -21.34 -8.20
N ASP A 371 -8.49 -21.48 -6.89
CA ASP A 371 -7.54 -22.43 -6.33
C ASP A 371 -8.14 -23.85 -6.25
N ASP A 372 -7.26 -24.86 -6.19
CA ASP A 372 -7.66 -26.28 -6.12
C ASP A 372 -8.59 -26.57 -4.93
N GLU A 373 -8.40 -25.84 -3.82
CA GLU A 373 -9.24 -25.89 -2.63
C GLU A 373 -10.69 -25.48 -2.96
N THR A 374 -10.87 -24.33 -3.61
CA THR A 374 -12.18 -23.84 -4.07
C THR A 374 -12.85 -24.85 -5.00
N LEU A 375 -12.11 -25.40 -5.97
CA LEU A 375 -12.67 -26.37 -6.91
C LEU A 375 -13.16 -27.64 -6.21
N ALA A 376 -12.39 -28.12 -5.22
CA ALA A 376 -12.79 -29.28 -4.42
C ALA A 376 -14.04 -28.99 -3.57
N HIS A 377 -14.19 -27.79 -3.04
CA HIS A 377 -15.39 -27.37 -2.30
C HIS A 377 -16.63 -27.32 -3.20
N ILE A 378 -16.50 -26.77 -4.41
CA ILE A 378 -17.61 -26.75 -5.39
C ILE A 378 -18.02 -28.16 -5.78
N GLU A 379 -17.08 -29.07 -6.03
CA GLU A 379 -17.40 -30.45 -6.39
C GLU A 379 -18.05 -31.23 -5.23
N THR A 380 -17.60 -30.98 -4.00
CA THR A 380 -18.22 -31.52 -2.79
C THR A 380 -19.67 -31.03 -2.68
N CYS A 381 -19.89 -29.73 -2.88
CA CYS A 381 -21.21 -29.11 -2.88
C CYS A 381 -22.15 -29.71 -3.92
N ARG A 382 -21.68 -29.94 -5.16
CA ARG A 382 -22.49 -30.59 -6.21
C ARG A 382 -22.91 -32.00 -5.83
N THR A 383 -22.09 -32.70 -5.05
CA THR A 383 -22.35 -34.08 -4.63
C THR A 383 -23.30 -34.14 -3.43
N GLU A 384 -23.16 -33.22 -2.48
CA GLU A 384 -23.97 -33.19 -1.26
C GLU A 384 -25.34 -32.53 -1.44
N LEU A 385 -25.47 -31.56 -2.36
CA LEU A 385 -26.73 -30.87 -2.61
C LEU A 385 -27.81 -31.84 -3.12
N PRO A 386 -28.91 -32.07 -2.39
CA PRO A 386 -29.94 -33.04 -2.76
C PRO A 386 -30.70 -32.59 -4.01
N GLU A 387 -31.34 -33.52 -4.75
CA GLU A 387 -32.08 -33.23 -6.00
C GLU A 387 -33.36 -32.39 -5.79
N GLU A 388 -34.00 -32.56 -4.65
CA GLU A 388 -35.17 -31.82 -4.19
C GLU A 388 -34.84 -31.26 -2.80
N ILE A 389 -35.25 -30.03 -2.53
CA ILE A 389 -35.12 -29.38 -1.22
C ILE A 389 -36.51 -29.17 -0.64
N ALA A 390 -36.62 -29.23 0.68
CA ALA A 390 -37.86 -28.95 1.40
C ALA A 390 -37.53 -28.71 2.87
N GLY A 391 -38.23 -27.75 3.48
CA GLY A 391 -38.07 -27.40 4.88
C GLY A 391 -38.92 -26.20 5.23
N GLU A 392 -39.13 -26.00 6.52
CA GLU A 392 -39.87 -24.89 7.11
C GLU A 392 -38.87 -23.85 7.64
N VAL A 393 -38.95 -22.63 7.14
CA VAL A 393 -38.00 -21.56 7.48
C VAL A 393 -38.71 -20.28 7.87
N ILE A 394 -38.18 -19.61 8.90
CA ILE A 394 -38.67 -18.30 9.34
C ILE A 394 -37.58 -17.26 9.06
N VAL A 395 -37.95 -16.16 8.41
CA VAL A 395 -37.03 -15.04 8.13
C VAL A 395 -37.58 -13.76 8.76
N GLY A 396 -36.76 -13.07 9.53
CA GLY A 396 -37.10 -11.79 10.17
C GLY A 396 -35.84 -11.09 10.67
N PHE A 397 -35.87 -10.06 11.50
CA PHE A 397 -36.97 -9.12 11.62
C PHE A 397 -36.54 -7.81 10.94
N ASP A 398 -36.97 -7.58 9.70
CA ASP A 398 -36.92 -6.24 9.11
C ASP A 398 -38.04 -6.06 8.07
N GLY A 399 -38.04 -4.94 7.36
CA GLY A 399 -39.01 -4.67 6.33
C GLY A 399 -38.79 -3.29 5.75
N TYR A 400 -38.30 -3.26 4.51
CA TYR A 400 -38.04 -2.02 3.79
C TYR A 400 -38.84 -1.95 2.50
N ILE A 401 -39.19 -0.71 2.12
CA ILE A 401 -39.55 -0.38 0.75
C ILE A 401 -38.45 0.50 0.19
N ASP A 402 -37.76 -0.03 -0.80
CA ASP A 402 -36.71 0.68 -1.52
C ASP A 402 -37.31 1.44 -2.70
N TYR A 403 -37.24 2.77 -2.62
CA TYR A 403 -37.65 3.69 -3.67
C TYR A 403 -36.46 3.94 -4.58
N ILE A 404 -36.38 3.17 -5.66
CA ILE A 404 -35.31 3.31 -6.64
C ILE A 404 -35.53 4.59 -7.44
N ARG A 405 -34.52 5.46 -7.39
CA ARG A 405 -34.57 6.83 -7.90
C ARG A 405 -33.33 7.16 -8.71
N SER A 406 -33.56 7.89 -9.79
CA SER A 406 -32.52 8.43 -10.66
C SER A 406 -32.42 9.94 -10.48
N LEU A 407 -31.22 10.46 -10.27
CA LEU A 407 -30.97 11.89 -10.14
C LEU A 407 -31.08 12.58 -11.51
N VAL A 408 -31.84 13.67 -11.54
CA VAL A 408 -32.04 14.50 -12.73
C VAL A 408 -30.94 15.57 -12.78
N GLY A 409 -30.17 15.56 -13.86
CA GLY A 409 -29.21 16.60 -14.22
C GLY A 409 -29.89 17.76 -14.95
N GLU A 410 -29.67 17.90 -16.26
CA GLU A 410 -30.31 18.95 -17.05
C GLU A 410 -31.67 18.51 -17.59
N ARG A 411 -32.75 19.12 -17.10
CA ARG A 411 -34.11 18.87 -17.60
C ARG A 411 -34.39 19.65 -18.89
N LYS A 412 -34.50 18.92 -20.01
CA LYS A 412 -34.82 19.45 -21.35
C LYS A 412 -36.33 19.55 -21.60
N SER A 413 -37.12 18.67 -20.98
CA SER A 413 -38.59 18.68 -21.03
C SER A 413 -39.19 17.90 -19.85
N PRO A 414 -40.53 17.86 -19.66
CA PRO A 414 -41.15 17.07 -18.59
C PRO A 414 -40.81 15.57 -18.64
N ARG A 415 -40.46 15.02 -19.80
CA ARG A 415 -40.13 13.59 -19.99
C ARG A 415 -38.70 13.34 -20.49
N MET A 416 -37.89 14.38 -20.66
CA MET A 416 -36.55 14.27 -21.21
C MET A 416 -35.60 15.07 -20.34
N TYR A 417 -34.64 14.39 -19.75
CA TYR A 417 -33.60 14.95 -18.90
C TYR A 417 -32.33 14.13 -19.08
N ASP A 418 -31.20 14.75 -18.77
CA ASP A 418 -29.95 14.03 -18.60
C ASP A 418 -29.90 13.49 -17.17
N GLU A 419 -29.43 12.26 -17.00
CA GLU A 419 -29.29 11.62 -15.69
C GLU A 419 -27.90 11.93 -15.10
N ILE A 420 -27.84 12.14 -13.79
CA ILE A 420 -26.57 12.14 -13.06
C ILE A 420 -26.30 10.69 -12.67
N SER A 421 -25.57 9.98 -13.52
CA SER A 421 -25.34 8.55 -13.39
C SER A 421 -23.99 8.18 -12.78
N GLU A 422 -23.13 9.14 -12.43
CA GLU A 422 -21.80 8.88 -11.86
C GLU A 422 -21.60 9.65 -10.55
N PHE A 423 -21.06 8.99 -9.54
CA PHE A 423 -20.78 9.54 -8.21
C PHE A 423 -19.78 10.70 -8.27
N ASP A 424 -18.79 10.60 -9.16
CA ASP A 424 -17.83 11.68 -9.40
C ASP A 424 -18.51 12.98 -9.88
N THR A 425 -19.58 12.86 -10.67
CA THR A 425 -20.36 14.03 -11.10
C THR A 425 -21.07 14.67 -9.92
N LEU A 426 -21.66 13.87 -9.03
CA LEU A 426 -22.29 14.35 -7.80
C LEU A 426 -21.27 15.04 -6.89
N ARG A 427 -20.09 14.44 -6.71
CA ARG A 427 -18.97 15.01 -5.92
C ARG A 427 -18.59 16.39 -6.45
N GLU A 428 -18.36 16.51 -7.76
CA GLU A 428 -18.01 17.80 -8.39
C GLU A 428 -19.08 18.87 -8.13
N MET A 429 -20.36 18.51 -8.21
CA MET A 429 -21.47 19.43 -7.95
C MET A 429 -21.46 19.93 -6.50
N ILE A 430 -21.27 19.04 -5.52
CA ILE A 430 -21.18 19.39 -4.10
C ILE A 430 -19.97 20.29 -3.84
N THR A 431 -18.78 19.93 -4.35
CA THR A 431 -17.55 20.72 -4.19
C THR A 431 -17.70 22.13 -4.77
N ARG A 432 -18.28 22.27 -5.98
CA ARG A 432 -18.51 23.58 -6.61
C ARG A 432 -19.52 24.42 -5.83
N ALA A 433 -20.58 23.81 -5.31
CA ALA A 433 -21.59 24.52 -4.52
C ALA A 433 -21.00 25.04 -3.21
N SER A 434 -20.23 24.21 -2.51
CA SER A 434 -19.50 24.60 -1.28
C SER A 434 -18.51 25.74 -1.53
N ALA A 435 -17.72 25.67 -2.60
CA ALA A 435 -16.74 26.71 -2.93
C ALA A 435 -17.37 28.07 -3.33
N GLN A 436 -18.64 28.08 -3.71
CA GLN A 436 -19.36 29.26 -4.21
C GLN A 436 -20.46 29.74 -3.26
N ASP A 437 -20.59 29.15 -2.05
CA ASP A 437 -21.70 29.37 -1.11
C ASP A 437 -23.08 29.29 -1.79
N LYS A 438 -23.24 28.37 -2.76
CA LYS A 438 -24.49 28.18 -3.50
C LYS A 438 -25.35 27.12 -2.85
N THR A 439 -26.66 27.35 -2.85
CA THR A 439 -27.64 26.31 -2.52
C THR A 439 -27.64 25.24 -3.61
N LEU A 440 -27.38 24.00 -3.21
CA LEU A 440 -27.47 22.84 -4.08
C LEU A 440 -28.91 22.30 -4.02
N GLN A 441 -29.48 22.01 -5.19
CA GLN A 441 -30.81 21.44 -5.30
C GLN A 441 -30.75 20.24 -6.24
N PHE A 442 -31.27 19.12 -5.78
CA PHE A 442 -31.44 17.92 -6.59
C PHE A 442 -32.91 17.73 -6.93
N GLU A 443 -33.14 17.23 -8.13
CA GLU A 443 -34.41 16.68 -8.58
C GLU A 443 -34.17 15.19 -8.86
N TRP A 444 -35.15 14.34 -8.60
CA TRP A 444 -35.09 12.92 -8.95
C TRP A 444 -36.41 12.46 -9.55
N VAL A 445 -36.35 11.33 -10.24
CA VAL A 445 -37.51 10.56 -10.68
C VAL A 445 -37.51 9.19 -10.01
N GLU A 446 -38.69 8.70 -9.65
CA GLU A 446 -38.88 7.33 -9.16
C GLU A 446 -39.01 6.38 -10.36
N SER A 447 -38.25 5.29 -10.35
CA SER A 447 -38.26 4.28 -11.41
C SER A 447 -39.08 3.05 -11.00
N ARG A 448 -38.77 2.47 -9.83
CA ARG A 448 -39.41 1.27 -9.28
C ARG A 448 -39.46 1.33 -7.74
N ARG A 449 -40.33 0.52 -7.15
CA ARG A 449 -40.37 0.23 -5.71
C ARG A 449 -40.25 -1.26 -5.52
N LEU A 450 -39.42 -1.67 -4.58
CA LEU A 450 -39.18 -3.08 -4.30
C LEU A 450 -39.18 -3.30 -2.79
N PRO A 451 -39.61 -4.49 -2.34
CA PRO A 451 -39.32 -4.92 -0.98
C PRO A 451 -37.79 -5.07 -0.83
N GLY A 452 -37.26 -4.58 0.27
CA GLY A 452 -35.82 -4.61 0.57
C GLY A 452 -35.55 -5.06 2.00
N GLY A 453 -34.26 -5.19 2.31
CA GLY A 453 -33.76 -5.72 3.57
C GLY A 453 -33.62 -7.23 3.59
N HIS A 454 -33.05 -7.72 4.68
CA HIS A 454 -32.69 -9.12 4.86
C HIS A 454 -33.90 -10.04 4.70
N THR A 455 -35.03 -9.67 5.31
CA THR A 455 -36.26 -10.48 5.30
C THR A 455 -36.78 -10.67 3.88
N ALA A 456 -36.74 -9.61 3.06
CA ALA A 456 -37.15 -9.69 1.67
C ALA A 456 -36.16 -10.49 0.81
N HIS A 457 -34.85 -10.20 0.92
CA HIS A 457 -33.84 -10.83 0.08
C HIS A 457 -33.66 -12.33 0.38
N VAL A 458 -33.47 -12.69 1.65
CA VAL A 458 -33.33 -14.09 2.07
C VAL A 458 -34.63 -14.85 1.86
N GLY A 459 -35.75 -14.25 2.27
CA GLY A 459 -37.08 -14.83 2.08
C GLY A 459 -37.37 -15.17 0.63
N GLN A 460 -37.06 -14.26 -0.30
CA GLN A 460 -37.30 -14.49 -1.72
C GLN A 460 -36.43 -15.62 -2.29
N VAL A 461 -35.17 -15.74 -1.87
CA VAL A 461 -34.30 -16.85 -2.29
C VAL A 461 -34.84 -18.19 -1.81
N LEU A 462 -35.21 -18.30 -0.53
CA LEU A 462 -35.68 -19.56 0.05
C LEU A 462 -37.04 -19.98 -0.54
N ASP A 463 -37.98 -19.05 -0.71
CA ASP A 463 -39.27 -19.29 -1.37
C ASP A 463 -39.08 -19.72 -2.84
N THR A 464 -38.22 -19.02 -3.59
CA THR A 464 -37.93 -19.36 -5.01
C THR A 464 -37.22 -20.71 -5.14
N ALA A 465 -36.40 -21.09 -4.16
CA ALA A 465 -35.71 -22.37 -4.15
C ALA A 465 -36.66 -23.54 -3.83
N GLY A 466 -37.74 -23.28 -3.06
CA GLY A 466 -38.83 -24.23 -2.81
C GLY A 466 -39.15 -24.52 -1.34
N TYR A 467 -38.63 -23.73 -0.39
CA TYR A 467 -38.93 -23.87 1.04
C TYR A 467 -40.28 -23.26 1.42
N ASP A 468 -40.92 -23.81 2.46
CA ASP A 468 -42.08 -23.15 3.08
C ASP A 468 -41.56 -22.03 3.97
N THR A 469 -41.68 -20.80 3.47
CA THR A 469 -41.00 -19.63 4.02
C THR A 469 -42.00 -18.69 4.68
N GLU A 470 -41.93 -18.54 6.00
CA GLU A 470 -42.67 -17.51 6.72
C GLU A 470 -41.78 -16.27 6.95
N LEU A 471 -42.31 -15.09 6.63
CA LEU A 471 -41.64 -13.82 6.82
C LEU A 471 -42.26 -13.05 7.98
N VAL A 472 -41.43 -12.61 8.92
CA VAL A 472 -41.85 -11.83 10.09
C VAL A 472 -41.14 -10.49 10.08
N GLY A 473 -41.90 -9.39 9.96
CA GLY A 473 -41.29 -8.11 9.69
C GLY A 473 -42.27 -6.95 9.57
N PHE A 474 -41.77 -5.80 9.14
CA PHE A 474 -42.57 -4.57 9.05
C PHE A 474 -43.14 -4.39 7.65
N PHE A 475 -44.30 -5.00 7.34
CA PHE A 475 -44.85 -5.03 5.97
C PHE A 475 -46.05 -4.11 5.72
N GLY A 476 -46.52 -3.45 6.77
CA GLY A 476 -47.70 -2.57 6.79
C GLY A 476 -48.91 -3.19 7.48
N GLN A 477 -49.80 -2.33 7.96
CA GLN A 477 -51.13 -2.74 8.43
C GLN A 477 -52.19 -1.81 7.81
N PRO A 478 -52.93 -2.24 6.75
CA PRO A 478 -52.80 -3.51 6.03
C PRO A 478 -51.44 -3.67 5.33
N ILE A 479 -51.09 -4.91 4.94
CA ILE A 479 -49.87 -5.22 4.17
C ILE A 479 -49.83 -4.34 2.92
N ARG A 480 -48.65 -3.83 2.61
CA ARG A 480 -48.40 -2.94 1.48
C ARG A 480 -48.30 -3.74 0.19
N ASP A 481 -48.83 -3.18 -0.90
CA ASP A 481 -48.81 -3.79 -2.24
C ASP A 481 -47.40 -4.24 -2.64
N GLU A 482 -46.37 -3.48 -2.26
CA GLU A 482 -44.97 -3.83 -2.57
C GLU A 482 -44.52 -5.19 -1.99
N PHE A 483 -45.12 -5.67 -0.88
CA PHE A 483 -44.84 -6.99 -0.32
C PHE A 483 -45.85 -8.05 -0.80
N SER A 484 -47.14 -7.73 -0.90
CA SER A 484 -48.15 -8.70 -1.34
C SER A 484 -48.09 -9.02 -2.84
N ASP A 485 -47.47 -8.16 -3.66
CA ASP A 485 -47.13 -8.47 -5.05
C ASP A 485 -45.93 -9.44 -5.16
N ALA A 486 -45.07 -9.49 -4.14
CA ALA A 486 -43.83 -10.27 -4.14
C ALA A 486 -43.94 -11.61 -3.39
N PHE A 487 -44.78 -11.69 -2.35
CA PHE A 487 -44.92 -12.84 -1.45
C PHE A 487 -46.40 -13.20 -1.24
N ASP A 488 -46.69 -14.46 -0.91
CA ASP A 488 -48.04 -14.85 -0.47
C ASP A 488 -48.40 -14.13 0.83
N GLU A 489 -49.53 -13.42 0.88
CA GLU A 489 -49.98 -12.71 2.08
C GLU A 489 -50.13 -13.62 3.31
N ASN A 490 -50.37 -14.93 3.13
CA ASN A 490 -50.46 -15.88 4.24
C ASN A 490 -49.11 -16.19 4.88
N ALA A 491 -48.02 -15.99 4.14
CA ALA A 491 -46.65 -16.15 4.61
C ALA A 491 -46.12 -14.88 5.30
N LEU A 492 -46.89 -13.79 5.35
CA LEU A 492 -46.45 -12.51 5.88
C LEU A 492 -47.05 -12.22 7.27
N LEU A 493 -46.21 -12.21 8.30
CA LEU A 493 -46.55 -11.76 9.65
C LEU A 493 -46.07 -10.32 9.88
N SER A 494 -46.97 -9.35 9.71
CA SER A 494 -46.64 -7.92 9.77
C SER A 494 -46.67 -7.32 11.20
N LEU A 495 -45.52 -6.85 11.66
CA LEU A 495 -45.28 -6.16 12.93
C LEU A 495 -45.54 -4.64 12.87
N GLY A 496 -45.86 -4.06 11.71
CA GLY A 496 -46.11 -2.62 11.61
C GLY A 496 -45.76 -2.03 10.25
N GLN A 497 -45.53 -0.73 10.20
CA GLN A 497 -45.21 -0.03 8.94
C GLN A 497 -43.75 -0.25 8.51
N PRO A 498 -43.48 -0.49 7.21
CA PRO A 498 -42.12 -0.66 6.70
C PRO A 498 -41.28 0.60 6.86
N THR A 499 -39.97 0.37 6.89
CA THR A 499 -38.97 1.43 6.72
C THR A 499 -38.92 1.84 5.25
N VAL A 500 -38.77 3.14 4.99
CA VAL A 500 -38.65 3.66 3.63
C VAL A 500 -37.21 4.07 3.38
N THR A 501 -36.62 3.52 2.32
CA THR A 501 -35.28 3.86 1.86
C THR A 501 -35.35 4.50 0.49
N GLU A 502 -34.75 5.68 0.38
CA GLU A 502 -34.50 6.33 -0.90
C GLU A 502 -33.20 5.78 -1.48
N TYR A 503 -33.33 5.04 -2.57
CA TYR A 503 -32.22 4.38 -3.23
C TYR A 503 -31.82 5.18 -4.46
N LEU A 504 -30.68 5.85 -4.41
CA LEU A 504 -30.09 6.54 -5.57
C LEU A 504 -29.07 5.63 -6.24
N GLN A 505 -29.34 5.22 -7.47
CA GLN A 505 -28.47 4.35 -8.26
C GLN A 505 -27.54 5.19 -9.16
N PHE A 506 -26.25 4.84 -9.17
CA PHE A 506 -25.23 5.34 -10.08
C PHE A 506 -24.57 4.15 -10.80
N GLY A 507 -23.92 4.39 -11.93
CA GLY A 507 -23.14 3.38 -12.65
C GLY A 507 -21.89 2.92 -11.89
N ASP A 508 -21.39 3.76 -10.98
CA ASP A 508 -20.20 3.55 -10.16
C ASP A 508 -20.52 3.42 -8.66
N GLY A 509 -21.80 3.29 -8.27
CA GLY A 509 -22.17 3.09 -6.86
C GLY A 509 -23.63 3.41 -6.52
N LYS A 510 -23.92 3.57 -5.22
CA LYS A 510 -25.26 3.93 -4.73
C LYS A 510 -25.23 4.79 -3.48
N VAL A 511 -26.31 5.52 -3.23
CA VAL A 511 -26.54 6.28 -1.99
C VAL A 511 -27.92 5.92 -1.44
N LEU A 512 -27.96 5.52 -0.17
CA LEU A 512 -29.19 5.18 0.54
C LEU A 512 -29.52 6.27 1.56
N PHE A 513 -30.75 6.79 1.52
CA PHE A 513 -31.30 7.61 2.60
C PHE A 513 -32.47 6.89 3.25
N THR A 514 -32.29 6.48 4.48
CA THR A 514 -33.29 5.69 5.21
C THR A 514 -34.04 6.56 6.20
N ASP A 515 -35.38 6.56 6.12
CA ASP A 515 -36.23 7.18 7.15
C ASP A 515 -36.48 6.20 8.29
N SER A 516 -35.61 6.25 9.29
CA SER A 516 -35.74 5.45 10.51
C SER A 516 -36.74 6.03 11.52
N GLY A 517 -37.35 7.20 11.25
CA GLY A 517 -38.22 7.89 12.20
C GLY A 517 -39.54 7.17 12.51
N GLY A 518 -39.92 6.21 11.66
CA GLY A 518 -41.13 5.38 11.81
C GLY A 518 -40.92 4.04 12.52
N HIS A 519 -39.67 3.65 12.81
CA HIS A 519 -39.37 2.37 13.45
C HIS A 519 -39.89 2.38 14.90
N GLN A 520 -40.79 1.45 15.23
CA GLN A 520 -41.04 1.13 16.63
C GLN A 520 -39.83 0.33 17.13
N ALA A 521 -39.33 0.64 18.33
CA ALA A 521 -38.26 -0.14 18.93
C ALA A 521 -38.77 -1.56 19.19
N LEU A 522 -38.48 -2.47 18.27
CA LEU A 522 -38.76 -3.88 18.44
C LEU A 522 -37.85 -4.41 19.55
N ASN A 523 -38.44 -5.11 20.49
CA ASN A 523 -37.77 -5.82 21.58
C ASN A 523 -38.67 -7.00 21.96
N TRP A 524 -38.25 -7.81 22.93
CA TRP A 524 -39.04 -8.98 23.31
C TRP A 524 -40.45 -8.66 23.82
N GLU A 525 -40.60 -7.57 24.58
CA GLU A 525 -41.91 -7.16 25.11
C GLU A 525 -42.85 -6.75 23.97
N THR A 526 -42.38 -5.90 23.05
CA THR A 526 -43.18 -5.44 21.91
C THR A 526 -43.46 -6.56 20.91
N LEU A 527 -42.49 -7.46 20.64
CA LEU A 527 -42.73 -8.65 19.82
C LEU A 527 -43.88 -9.49 20.37
N ARG A 528 -43.94 -9.66 21.70
CA ARG A 528 -45.02 -10.40 22.37
C ARG A 528 -46.38 -9.71 22.34
N GLU A 529 -46.43 -8.39 22.14
CA GLU A 529 -47.68 -7.67 21.92
C GLU A 529 -48.25 -7.96 20.52
N TYR A 530 -47.37 -8.18 19.53
CA TYR A 530 -47.75 -8.54 18.16
C TYR A 530 -48.06 -10.03 18.01
N VAL A 531 -47.21 -10.87 18.60
CA VAL A 531 -47.26 -12.33 18.48
C VAL A 531 -47.25 -12.91 19.90
N PRO A 532 -48.41 -13.37 20.43
CA PRO A 532 -48.48 -14.00 21.73
C PRO A 532 -47.45 -15.13 21.90
N LEU A 533 -46.97 -15.35 23.13
CA LEU A 533 -45.92 -16.35 23.41
C LEU A 533 -46.28 -17.76 22.90
N GLU A 534 -47.55 -18.18 23.05
CA GLU A 534 -48.03 -19.48 22.57
C GLU A 534 -47.89 -19.60 21.05
N ASP A 535 -48.20 -18.54 20.31
CA ASP A 535 -48.06 -18.49 18.85
C ASP A 535 -46.58 -18.46 18.43
N ILE A 536 -45.69 -17.80 19.19
CA ILE A 536 -44.24 -17.84 18.94
C ILE A 536 -43.70 -19.28 19.11
N VAL A 537 -44.13 -19.98 20.17
CA VAL A 537 -43.75 -21.37 20.42
C VAL A 537 -44.27 -22.26 19.30
N ASP A 538 -45.55 -22.18 18.96
CA ASP A 538 -46.17 -23.00 17.92
C ASP A 538 -45.53 -22.79 16.54
N ARG A 539 -45.03 -21.59 16.25
CA ARG A 539 -44.33 -21.29 14.99
C ARG A 539 -42.90 -21.82 14.96
N LEU A 540 -42.17 -21.68 16.07
CA LEU A 540 -40.77 -22.11 16.14
C LEU A 540 -40.63 -23.62 16.37
N ASP A 541 -41.66 -24.30 16.86
CA ASP A 541 -41.68 -25.76 16.97
C ASP A 541 -41.82 -26.37 15.57
N GLU A 542 -40.97 -27.35 15.24
CA GLU A 542 -40.90 -28.00 13.91
C GLU A 542 -40.34 -27.12 12.77
N THR A 543 -39.97 -25.85 13.02
CA THR A 543 -39.18 -25.04 12.06
C THR A 543 -37.76 -25.59 11.96
N ASP A 544 -37.21 -25.70 10.74
CA ASP A 544 -35.84 -26.17 10.52
C ASP A 544 -34.80 -25.07 10.78
N LEU A 545 -35.07 -23.83 10.33
CA LEU A 545 -34.13 -22.72 10.44
C LEU A 545 -34.80 -21.36 10.64
N VAL A 546 -34.18 -20.51 11.46
CA VAL A 546 -34.55 -19.09 11.61
C VAL A 546 -33.42 -18.21 11.10
N SER A 547 -33.72 -17.28 10.18
CA SER A 547 -32.77 -16.27 9.71
C SER A 547 -33.16 -14.90 10.25
N ILE A 548 -32.23 -14.26 10.96
CA ILE A 548 -32.40 -12.97 11.63
C ILE A 548 -31.49 -11.92 10.99
N GLY A 549 -32.07 -10.87 10.43
CA GLY A 549 -31.39 -9.66 9.96
C GLY A 549 -31.85 -8.42 10.71
N GLY A 550 -31.42 -7.25 10.21
CA GLY A 550 -31.83 -5.97 10.78
C GLY A 550 -31.25 -5.66 12.16
N TRP A 551 -30.15 -6.30 12.57
CA TRP A 551 -29.54 -6.15 13.91
C TRP A 551 -29.43 -4.69 14.34
N ALA A 552 -28.74 -3.84 13.57
CA ALA A 552 -28.55 -2.45 13.97
C ALA A 552 -29.84 -1.59 13.95
N LEU A 553 -30.92 -2.07 13.32
CA LEU A 553 -32.23 -1.41 13.37
C LEU A 553 -33.02 -1.72 14.63
N ILE A 554 -32.64 -2.77 15.35
CA ILE A 554 -33.31 -3.28 16.54
C ILE A 554 -32.37 -3.05 17.71
N PRO A 555 -32.40 -1.86 18.37
CA PRO A 555 -31.40 -1.50 19.38
C PRO A 555 -31.42 -2.37 20.64
N GLU A 556 -32.48 -3.17 20.82
CA GLU A 556 -32.67 -4.10 21.93
C GLU A 556 -32.83 -5.55 21.43
N ILE A 557 -32.18 -5.92 20.32
CA ILE A 557 -32.30 -7.25 19.72
C ILE A 557 -31.87 -8.37 20.67
N SER A 558 -30.89 -8.11 21.55
CA SER A 558 -30.47 -9.00 22.63
C SER A 558 -31.65 -9.52 23.45
N THR A 559 -32.62 -8.66 23.75
CA THR A 559 -33.79 -9.05 24.54
C THR A 559 -34.64 -10.11 23.84
N ILE A 560 -34.69 -10.09 22.50
CA ILE A 560 -35.42 -11.09 21.70
C ILE A 560 -34.73 -12.44 21.80
N TRP A 561 -33.41 -12.47 21.65
CA TRP A 561 -32.61 -13.70 21.80
C TRP A 561 -32.73 -14.28 23.22
N GLU A 562 -32.62 -13.43 24.24
CA GLU A 562 -32.86 -13.81 25.64
C GLU A 562 -34.28 -14.35 25.86
N GLY A 563 -35.28 -13.72 25.26
CA GLY A 563 -36.66 -14.17 25.32
C GLY A 563 -36.89 -15.54 24.68
N ILE A 564 -36.29 -15.77 23.50
CA ILE A 564 -36.29 -17.07 22.83
C ILE A 564 -35.64 -18.12 23.72
N TYR A 565 -34.44 -17.86 24.23
CA TYR A 565 -33.69 -18.79 25.09
C TYR A 565 -34.43 -19.09 26.40
N GLU A 566 -34.91 -18.07 27.12
CA GLU A 566 -35.48 -18.24 28.46
C GLU A 566 -36.93 -18.70 28.47
N GLN A 567 -37.73 -18.31 27.48
CA GLN A 567 -39.19 -18.46 27.52
C GLN A 567 -39.75 -19.35 26.40
N VAL A 568 -39.10 -19.42 25.24
CA VAL A 568 -39.58 -20.22 24.09
C VAL A 568 -38.92 -21.58 24.09
N TYR A 569 -37.58 -21.63 24.05
CA TYR A 569 -36.81 -22.87 23.94
C TYR A 569 -37.21 -23.97 24.94
N PRO A 570 -37.47 -23.69 26.24
CA PRO A 570 -37.90 -24.72 27.19
C PRO A 570 -39.26 -25.35 26.89
N LEU A 571 -40.04 -24.75 25.97
CA LEU A 571 -41.36 -25.19 25.56
C LEU A 571 -41.36 -25.91 24.20
N LEU A 572 -40.27 -25.83 23.44
CA LEU A 572 -40.14 -26.47 22.13
C LEU A 572 -39.96 -27.99 22.28
N SER A 573 -40.66 -28.74 21.44
CA SER A 573 -40.51 -30.19 21.32
C SER A 573 -39.45 -30.56 20.28
N SER A 574 -39.39 -29.78 19.20
CA SER A 574 -38.45 -29.86 18.09
C SER A 574 -37.97 -28.45 17.77
N PRO A 575 -36.92 -27.95 18.47
CA PRO A 575 -36.38 -26.63 18.20
C PRO A 575 -35.71 -26.57 16.81
N PRO A 576 -35.51 -25.37 16.26
CA PRO A 576 -34.74 -25.18 15.02
C PRO A 576 -33.33 -25.79 15.09
N ASP A 577 -32.84 -26.26 13.95
CA ASP A 577 -31.51 -26.86 13.82
C ASP A 577 -30.40 -25.79 13.80
N ASP A 578 -30.71 -24.58 13.33
CA ASP A 578 -29.77 -23.45 13.26
C ASP A 578 -30.51 -22.11 13.32
N ILE A 579 -29.86 -21.09 13.88
CA ILE A 579 -30.27 -19.68 13.80
C ILE A 579 -29.17 -18.92 13.09
N ILE A 580 -29.51 -18.33 11.95
CA ILE A 580 -28.60 -17.45 11.21
C ILE A 580 -28.82 -16.02 11.66
N VAL A 581 -27.73 -15.30 11.94
CA VAL A 581 -27.78 -13.88 12.33
C VAL A 581 -26.88 -13.06 11.44
N CYS A 582 -27.46 -12.15 10.66
CA CYS A 582 -26.74 -11.24 9.78
C CYS A 582 -26.33 -9.96 10.51
N THR A 583 -25.05 -9.56 10.41
CA THR A 583 -24.49 -8.42 11.16
C THR A 583 -24.67 -7.07 10.44
N SER A 584 -25.70 -6.93 9.62
CA SER A 584 -25.92 -5.72 8.82
C SER A 584 -25.89 -4.45 9.69
N ASP A 585 -25.10 -3.47 9.26
CA ASP A 585 -24.96 -2.14 9.87
C ASP A 585 -24.46 -2.09 11.34
N VAL A 586 -23.82 -3.15 11.87
CA VAL A 586 -23.31 -3.17 13.27
C VAL A 586 -22.36 -2.02 13.63
N HIS A 587 -21.71 -1.40 12.65
CA HIS A 587 -20.86 -0.21 12.83
C HIS A 587 -21.60 1.02 13.40
N ARG A 588 -22.94 1.01 13.37
CA ARG A 588 -23.78 2.07 13.95
C ARG A 588 -24.04 1.89 15.45
N LEU A 589 -23.72 0.72 16.00
CA LEU A 589 -23.92 0.41 17.40
C LEU A 589 -22.76 0.93 18.25
N THR A 590 -23.04 1.20 19.53
CA THR A 590 -21.97 1.52 20.48
C THR A 590 -21.25 0.23 20.88
N GLU A 591 -19.95 0.30 21.21
CA GLU A 591 -19.18 -0.86 21.68
C GLU A 591 -19.86 -1.57 22.88
N THR A 592 -20.49 -0.80 23.79
CA THR A 592 -21.20 -1.38 24.93
C THR A 592 -22.44 -2.17 24.51
N THR A 593 -23.24 -1.64 23.59
CA THR A 593 -24.41 -2.35 23.03
C THR A 593 -23.96 -3.60 22.30
N LEU A 594 -22.96 -3.47 21.42
CA LEU A 594 -22.46 -4.57 20.61
C LEU A 594 -21.94 -5.74 21.47
N ARG A 595 -21.15 -5.45 22.52
CA ARG A 595 -20.69 -6.49 23.46
C ARG A 595 -21.83 -7.18 24.18
N SER A 596 -22.85 -6.43 24.61
CA SER A 596 -24.04 -6.99 25.28
C SER A 596 -24.80 -7.92 24.34
N ASP A 597 -25.01 -7.49 23.09
CA ASP A 597 -25.72 -8.28 22.09
C ASP A 597 -24.98 -9.59 21.77
N LEU A 598 -23.65 -9.53 21.61
CA LEU A 598 -22.83 -10.71 21.35
C LEU A 598 -22.81 -11.71 22.52
N GLU A 599 -22.87 -11.22 23.76
CA GLU A 599 -23.02 -12.09 24.94
C GLU A 599 -24.37 -12.84 24.90
N SER A 600 -25.46 -12.16 24.54
CA SER A 600 -26.78 -12.79 24.38
C SER A 600 -26.80 -13.82 23.24
N LEU A 601 -26.06 -13.61 22.14
CA LEU A 601 -25.91 -14.63 21.08
C LEU A 601 -25.18 -15.88 21.56
N SER A 602 -24.11 -15.72 22.34
CA SER A 602 -23.39 -16.86 22.92
C SER A 602 -24.30 -17.71 23.82
N ILE A 603 -25.15 -17.04 24.61
CA ILE A 603 -26.14 -17.73 25.47
C ILE A 603 -27.19 -18.45 24.62
N LEU A 604 -27.62 -17.86 23.51
CA LEU A 604 -28.57 -18.51 22.59
C LEU A 604 -27.96 -19.76 21.93
N ASP A 605 -26.67 -19.71 21.58
CA ASP A 605 -25.93 -20.83 20.99
C ASP A 605 -25.89 -22.08 21.88
N ASP A 606 -25.90 -21.91 23.21
CA ASP A 606 -26.00 -23.01 24.17
C ASP A 606 -27.30 -23.84 24.03
N ALA A 607 -28.34 -23.25 23.44
CA ALA A 607 -29.65 -23.88 23.23
C ALA A 607 -29.87 -24.32 21.79
N ILE A 608 -29.60 -23.44 20.83
CA ILE A 608 -29.78 -23.66 19.39
C ILE A 608 -28.53 -23.15 18.68
N PRO A 609 -27.86 -23.94 17.82
CA PRO A 609 -26.67 -23.48 17.11
C PRO A 609 -26.88 -22.16 16.39
N VAL A 610 -25.95 -21.22 16.56
CA VAL A 610 -25.97 -19.90 15.93
C VAL A 610 -24.87 -19.81 14.87
N THR A 611 -25.27 -19.37 13.68
CA THR A 611 -24.38 -19.03 12.58
C THR A 611 -24.42 -17.53 12.32
N VAL A 612 -23.35 -16.82 12.67
CA VAL A 612 -23.24 -15.38 12.39
C VAL A 612 -22.71 -15.16 10.98
N VAL A 613 -23.42 -14.38 10.16
CA VAL A 613 -22.99 -14.00 8.81
C VAL A 613 -22.60 -12.53 8.81
N THR A 614 -21.44 -12.22 8.25
CA THR A 614 -20.86 -10.87 8.30
C THR A 614 -20.01 -10.57 7.06
N THR A 615 -19.87 -9.29 6.72
CA THR A 615 -18.90 -8.83 5.71
C THR A 615 -17.50 -8.64 6.31
N SER A 616 -16.46 -8.61 5.47
CA SER A 616 -15.09 -8.32 5.94
C SER A 616 -14.93 -6.97 6.66
N GLU A 617 -15.70 -5.94 6.28
CA GLU A 617 -15.69 -4.63 6.94
C GLU A 617 -16.33 -4.70 8.34
N GLN A 618 -17.50 -5.35 8.44
CA GLN A 618 -18.18 -5.56 9.71
C GLN A 618 -17.37 -6.49 10.63
N ALA A 619 -16.74 -7.54 10.08
CA ALA A 619 -15.84 -8.43 10.82
C ALA A 619 -14.63 -7.68 11.39
N ALA A 620 -14.06 -6.72 10.66
CA ALA A 620 -13.01 -5.84 11.18
C ALA A 620 -13.53 -4.98 12.33
N HIS A 621 -14.74 -4.40 12.21
CA HIS A 621 -15.37 -3.64 13.29
C HIS A 621 -15.66 -4.49 14.55
N LEU A 622 -16.16 -5.71 14.37
CA LEU A 622 -16.37 -6.67 15.45
C LEU A 622 -15.04 -7.05 16.11
N SER A 623 -13.99 -7.22 15.32
CA SER A 623 -12.64 -7.54 15.81
C SER A 623 -12.09 -6.40 16.67
N ASP A 624 -12.22 -5.15 16.23
CA ASP A 624 -11.82 -3.98 17.02
C ASP A 624 -12.58 -3.90 18.36
N ALA A 625 -13.86 -4.28 18.36
CA ALA A 625 -14.67 -4.28 19.57
C ALA A 625 -14.34 -5.45 20.51
N LEU A 626 -14.04 -6.66 20.00
CA LEU A 626 -13.89 -7.86 20.84
C LEU A 626 -12.43 -8.20 21.15
N LEU A 627 -11.55 -8.09 20.17
CA LEU A 627 -10.18 -8.60 20.21
C LEU A 627 -9.24 -7.52 20.75
N SER A 628 -9.21 -7.40 22.08
CA SER A 628 -8.32 -6.43 22.75
C SER A 628 -6.85 -6.72 22.45
N GLY A 629 -6.21 -5.81 21.70
CA GLY A 629 -4.79 -5.90 21.38
C GLY A 629 -4.50 -6.50 20.01
N ASP A 630 -5.52 -6.93 19.29
CA ASP A 630 -5.38 -7.31 17.90
C ASP A 630 -5.43 -6.05 17.02
N ARG A 631 -4.34 -5.76 16.32
CA ARG A 631 -4.17 -4.52 15.57
C ARG A 631 -3.72 -4.83 14.16
N GLY A 632 -4.47 -4.35 13.16
CA GLY A 632 -4.09 -4.46 11.75
C GLY A 632 -4.98 -5.36 10.92
N LYS A 633 -4.62 -5.50 9.64
CA LYS A 633 -5.34 -6.32 8.66
C LYS A 633 -4.86 -7.76 8.78
N ARG A 634 -5.78 -8.70 8.98
CA ARG A 634 -5.51 -10.14 9.06
C ARG A 634 -6.15 -10.91 7.92
N ALA A 635 -5.62 -12.09 7.65
CA ALA A 635 -6.19 -13.03 6.70
C ALA A 635 -7.59 -13.41 7.15
N LEU A 636 -8.54 -13.47 6.21
CA LEU A 636 -9.97 -13.58 6.51
C LEU A 636 -10.28 -14.81 7.38
N HIS A 637 -9.58 -15.91 7.15
CA HIS A 637 -9.74 -17.14 7.93
C HIS A 637 -9.41 -16.97 9.42
N ALA A 638 -8.31 -16.29 9.73
CA ALA A 638 -7.88 -16.05 11.11
C ALA A 638 -8.86 -15.10 11.83
N THR A 639 -9.38 -14.11 11.11
CA THR A 639 -10.44 -13.22 11.60
C THR A 639 -11.70 -14.01 11.93
N ALA A 640 -12.19 -14.84 11.00
CA ALA A 640 -13.39 -15.64 11.20
C ALA A 640 -13.27 -16.61 12.40
N GLU A 641 -12.14 -17.32 12.52
CA GLU A 641 -11.90 -18.23 13.64
C GLU A 641 -11.80 -17.51 14.99
N SER A 642 -11.18 -16.32 15.01
CA SER A 642 -11.07 -15.51 16.23
C SER A 642 -12.43 -14.98 16.65
N LEU A 643 -13.22 -14.44 15.71
CA LEU A 643 -14.59 -14.01 15.97
C LEU A 643 -15.47 -15.18 16.45
N CYS A 644 -15.42 -16.34 15.79
CA CYS A 644 -16.20 -17.51 16.19
C CYS A 644 -15.92 -17.90 17.64
N ARG A 645 -14.64 -17.90 18.04
CA ARG A 645 -14.22 -18.24 19.40
C ARG A 645 -14.62 -17.19 20.44
N GLU A 646 -14.48 -15.92 20.11
CA GLU A 646 -14.64 -14.81 21.07
C GLU A 646 -16.08 -14.35 21.21
N ILE A 647 -16.88 -14.46 20.14
CA ILE A 647 -18.34 -14.36 20.24
C ILE A 647 -18.89 -15.59 20.97
N GLY A 648 -18.28 -16.76 20.80
CA GLY A 648 -18.72 -18.00 21.44
C GLY A 648 -19.99 -18.55 20.80
N VAL A 649 -20.00 -18.60 19.46
CA VAL A 649 -21.08 -19.16 18.63
C VAL A 649 -20.57 -20.35 17.82
N SER A 650 -21.49 -21.21 17.38
CA SER A 650 -21.19 -22.41 16.62
C SER A 650 -20.46 -22.13 15.31
N ARG A 651 -20.84 -21.06 14.59
CA ARG A 651 -20.22 -20.69 13.31
C ARG A 651 -20.15 -19.18 13.07
N VAL A 652 -19.13 -18.75 12.31
CA VAL A 652 -19.02 -17.40 11.74
C VAL A 652 -18.68 -17.51 10.26
N ALA A 653 -19.55 -16.99 9.40
CA ALA A 653 -19.35 -16.87 7.97
C ALA A 653 -18.96 -15.43 7.63
N VAL A 654 -17.74 -15.22 7.14
CA VAL A 654 -17.25 -13.91 6.70
C VAL A 654 -17.18 -13.87 5.19
N THR A 655 -17.83 -12.89 4.57
CA THR A 655 -17.83 -12.73 3.12
C THR A 655 -17.08 -11.46 2.69
N ALA A 656 -16.27 -11.57 1.66
CA ALA A 656 -15.51 -10.45 1.09
C ALA A 656 -15.56 -10.48 -0.44
N ALA A 657 -15.08 -9.41 -1.07
CA ALA A 657 -15.13 -9.27 -2.53
C ALA A 657 -14.35 -10.37 -3.28
N LYS A 658 -13.34 -11.00 -2.65
CA LYS A 658 -12.40 -11.93 -3.29
C LYS A 658 -12.45 -13.35 -2.74
N GLU A 659 -12.81 -13.51 -1.47
CA GLU A 659 -12.94 -14.80 -0.81
C GLU A 659 -13.98 -14.70 0.29
N SER A 660 -14.55 -15.85 0.64
CA SER A 660 -15.43 -16.02 1.79
C SER A 660 -14.89 -17.16 2.66
N VAL A 661 -15.14 -17.08 3.95
CA VAL A 661 -14.73 -18.08 4.93
C VAL A 661 -15.93 -18.48 5.78
N LEU A 662 -16.01 -19.76 6.13
CA LEU A 662 -16.89 -20.26 7.18
C LEU A 662 -16.02 -20.91 8.27
N ALA A 663 -15.97 -20.30 9.45
CA ALA A 663 -15.37 -20.88 10.64
C ALA A 663 -16.44 -21.65 11.43
N GLY A 664 -16.12 -22.86 11.88
CA GLY A 664 -17.01 -23.70 12.65
C GLY A 664 -16.27 -24.66 13.60
N PRO A 665 -16.97 -25.67 14.17
CA PRO A 665 -16.43 -26.54 15.21
C PRO A 665 -15.24 -27.42 14.77
N HIS A 666 -15.07 -27.60 13.46
CA HIS A 666 -14.05 -28.46 12.86
C HIS A 666 -12.93 -27.69 12.15
N GLY A 667 -12.85 -26.37 12.38
CA GLY A 667 -11.91 -25.46 11.72
C GLY A 667 -12.63 -24.52 10.75
N SER A 668 -11.86 -23.80 9.94
CA SER A 668 -12.40 -22.92 8.90
C SER A 668 -12.24 -23.50 7.50
N GLN A 669 -13.23 -23.23 6.65
CA GLN A 669 -13.19 -23.47 5.21
C GLN A 669 -13.12 -22.14 4.49
N ARG A 670 -12.44 -22.10 3.35
CA ARG A 670 -12.26 -20.89 2.54
C ARG A 670 -12.59 -21.16 1.09
N ILE A 671 -13.31 -20.25 0.46
CA ILE A 671 -13.63 -20.32 -0.96
C ILE A 671 -13.33 -18.98 -1.63
N ARG A 672 -12.75 -19.00 -2.83
CA ARG A 672 -12.64 -17.80 -3.66
C ARG A 672 -13.98 -17.43 -4.24
N SER A 673 -14.26 -16.13 -4.34
CA SER A 673 -15.46 -15.64 -5.00
C SER A 673 -15.40 -15.93 -6.51
N ALA A 674 -16.57 -16.20 -7.12
CA ALA A 674 -16.63 -16.44 -8.56
C ALA A 674 -16.13 -15.24 -9.36
N LEU A 675 -15.49 -15.51 -10.50
CA LEU A 675 -14.95 -14.48 -11.39
C LEU A 675 -16.08 -13.85 -12.19
N ILE A 676 -16.50 -12.64 -11.81
CA ILE A 676 -17.61 -11.93 -12.47
C ILE A 676 -17.07 -10.74 -13.26
N SER A 677 -17.35 -10.74 -14.57
CA SER A 677 -16.80 -9.78 -15.53
C SER A 677 -17.41 -8.38 -15.44
N ASP A 678 -18.67 -8.30 -15.01
CA ASP A 678 -19.45 -7.06 -14.87
C ASP A 678 -20.31 -7.17 -13.61
N PRO A 679 -19.73 -6.91 -12.42
CA PRO A 679 -20.43 -7.11 -11.17
C PRO A 679 -21.51 -6.04 -11.00
N ALA A 680 -22.77 -6.46 -10.92
CA ALA A 680 -23.84 -5.57 -10.53
C ALA A 680 -23.95 -5.54 -9.00
N GLU A 681 -24.00 -4.32 -8.45
CA GLU A 681 -24.31 -3.93 -7.06
C GLU A 681 -23.62 -4.69 -5.90
N GLU A 682 -22.82 -4.00 -5.07
CA GLU A 682 -22.17 -4.63 -3.91
C GLU A 682 -23.06 -4.82 -2.66
N GLY A 683 -24.11 -4.00 -2.50
CA GLY A 683 -24.80 -3.87 -1.20
C GLY A 683 -25.88 -4.91 -0.85
N THR A 684 -26.16 -5.90 -1.70
CA THR A 684 -27.10 -7.01 -1.42
C THR A 684 -26.40 -8.36 -1.40
N PHE A 685 -25.08 -8.38 -1.60
CA PHE A 685 -24.29 -9.60 -1.66
C PHE A 685 -24.34 -10.39 -0.34
N GLU A 686 -24.32 -9.69 0.81
CA GLU A 686 -24.39 -10.30 2.14
C GLU A 686 -25.69 -11.05 2.39
N ASP A 687 -26.84 -10.53 1.95
CA ASP A 687 -28.14 -11.18 2.13
C ASP A 687 -28.26 -12.44 1.27
N HIS A 688 -27.84 -12.37 0.01
CA HIS A 688 -27.81 -13.55 -0.86
C HIS A 688 -26.79 -14.60 -0.40
N PHE A 689 -25.66 -14.16 0.17
CA PHE A 689 -24.70 -15.05 0.82
C PHE A 689 -25.35 -15.73 2.03
N SER A 690 -26.04 -14.96 2.89
CA SER A 690 -26.79 -15.48 4.04
C SER A 690 -27.85 -16.51 3.63
N ALA A 691 -28.56 -16.27 2.53
CA ALA A 691 -29.54 -17.22 1.99
C ALA A 691 -28.90 -18.54 1.52
N GLY A 692 -27.72 -18.48 0.89
CA GLY A 692 -26.98 -19.69 0.52
C GLY A 692 -26.43 -20.45 1.73
N ILE A 693 -25.99 -19.74 2.78
CA ILE A 693 -25.65 -20.35 4.07
C ILE A 693 -26.89 -21.03 4.66
N ALA A 694 -28.04 -20.35 4.70
CA ALA A 694 -29.32 -20.91 5.18
C ALA A 694 -29.70 -22.20 4.46
N LEU A 695 -29.65 -22.20 3.13
CA LEU A 695 -29.91 -23.39 2.32
C LEU A 695 -28.99 -24.55 2.72
N GLY A 696 -27.69 -24.30 2.89
CA GLY A 696 -26.75 -25.33 3.28
C GLY A 696 -26.95 -25.84 4.72
N ARG A 697 -27.48 -25.01 5.63
CA ARG A 697 -27.78 -25.40 7.01
C ARG A 697 -29.07 -26.24 7.10
N VAL A 698 -30.15 -25.81 6.43
CA VAL A 698 -31.43 -26.56 6.40
C VAL A 698 -31.23 -27.96 5.84
N GLU A 699 -30.45 -28.09 4.75
CA GLU A 699 -30.18 -29.40 4.13
C GLU A 699 -29.06 -30.20 4.84
N ALA A 700 -28.63 -29.74 6.03
CA ALA A 700 -27.59 -30.37 6.86
C ALA A 700 -26.29 -30.70 6.10
N LEU A 701 -25.89 -29.83 5.18
CA LEU A 701 -24.68 -30.01 4.38
C LEU A 701 -23.42 -29.78 5.23
N SER A 702 -22.27 -30.26 4.72
CA SER A 702 -20.98 -29.94 5.34
C SER A 702 -20.69 -28.45 5.28
N ASP A 703 -19.90 -27.93 6.23
CA ASP A 703 -19.48 -26.52 6.26
C ASP A 703 -18.80 -26.11 4.92
N THR A 704 -18.09 -27.04 4.28
CA THR A 704 -17.54 -26.89 2.93
C THR A 704 -18.63 -26.59 1.89
N SER A 705 -19.67 -27.42 1.82
CA SER A 705 -20.78 -27.25 0.88
C SER A 705 -21.65 -26.04 1.21
N THR A 706 -21.87 -25.77 2.50
CA THR A 706 -22.59 -24.57 2.96
C THR A 706 -21.88 -23.30 2.49
N LEU A 707 -20.56 -23.21 2.67
CA LEU A 707 -19.79 -22.05 2.19
C LEU A 707 -19.83 -21.91 0.67
N ALA A 708 -19.72 -23.03 -0.06
CA ALA A 708 -19.84 -23.05 -1.51
C ALA A 708 -21.20 -22.54 -2.00
N LEU A 709 -22.30 -22.94 -1.36
CA LEU A 709 -23.64 -22.42 -1.66
C LEU A 709 -23.78 -20.94 -1.37
N GLY A 710 -23.32 -20.49 -0.18
CA GLY A 710 -23.29 -19.07 0.17
C GLY A 710 -22.62 -18.24 -0.93
N SER A 711 -21.43 -18.66 -1.34
CA SER A 711 -20.68 -17.98 -2.40
C SER A 711 -21.37 -18.06 -3.77
N ALA A 712 -21.95 -19.21 -4.14
CA ALA A 712 -22.64 -19.40 -5.42
C ALA A 712 -23.91 -18.55 -5.53
N VAL A 713 -24.76 -18.53 -4.50
CA VAL A 713 -26.01 -17.75 -4.50
C VAL A 713 -25.71 -16.25 -4.57
N ALA A 714 -24.75 -15.78 -3.77
CA ALA A 714 -24.32 -14.38 -3.80
C ALA A 714 -23.70 -13.98 -5.14
N SER A 715 -22.87 -14.85 -5.71
CA SER A 715 -22.23 -14.62 -7.02
C SER A 715 -23.24 -14.63 -8.17
N TYR A 716 -24.22 -15.53 -8.13
CA TYR A 716 -25.33 -15.54 -9.10
C TYR A 716 -26.07 -14.20 -9.09
N PHE A 717 -26.47 -13.72 -7.92
CA PHE A 717 -27.16 -12.43 -7.82
C PHE A 717 -26.28 -11.28 -8.33
N LYS A 718 -25.00 -11.26 -7.95
CA LYS A 718 -24.04 -10.25 -8.42
C LYS A 718 -23.87 -10.25 -9.95
N GLN A 719 -24.03 -11.39 -10.60
CA GLN A 719 -23.93 -11.51 -12.05
C GLN A 719 -25.24 -11.20 -12.80
N TYR A 720 -26.39 -11.66 -12.29
CA TYR A 720 -27.66 -11.63 -13.02
C TYR A 720 -28.68 -10.63 -12.47
N GLN A 721 -28.52 -10.14 -11.24
CA GLN A 721 -29.49 -9.30 -10.51
C GLN A 721 -30.88 -9.95 -10.41
N GLU A 722 -30.89 -11.27 -10.33
CA GLU A 722 -32.09 -12.10 -10.24
C GLU A 722 -31.95 -13.06 -9.06
N THR A 723 -33.08 -13.39 -8.44
CA THR A 723 -33.15 -14.40 -7.39
C THR A 723 -33.07 -15.79 -8.03
N PRO A 724 -32.08 -16.63 -7.66
CA PRO A 724 -31.91 -17.94 -8.29
C PRO A 724 -32.95 -18.96 -7.80
N SER A 725 -33.45 -19.80 -8.71
CA SER A 725 -34.09 -21.07 -8.34
C SER A 725 -33.04 -22.14 -8.01
N LEU A 726 -33.45 -23.26 -7.41
CA LEU A 726 -32.57 -24.40 -7.16
C LEU A 726 -31.88 -24.91 -8.45
N SER A 727 -32.58 -24.87 -9.58
CA SER A 727 -32.00 -25.24 -10.88
C SER A 727 -30.93 -24.26 -11.34
N ASP A 728 -31.12 -22.97 -11.05
CA ASP A 728 -30.15 -21.92 -11.40
C ASP A 728 -28.91 -22.04 -10.51
N ILE A 729 -29.08 -22.31 -9.22
CA ILE A 729 -27.97 -22.58 -8.28
C ILE A 729 -27.12 -23.75 -8.79
N ARG A 730 -27.72 -24.87 -9.18
CA ARG A 730 -26.99 -26.02 -9.74
C ARG A 730 -26.25 -25.67 -11.03
N THR A 731 -26.93 -24.99 -11.94
CA THR A 731 -26.34 -24.55 -13.21
C THR A 731 -25.16 -23.61 -12.96
N PHE A 732 -25.28 -22.73 -11.97
CA PHE A 732 -24.22 -21.82 -11.57
C PHE A 732 -23.03 -22.56 -10.96
N LEU A 733 -23.29 -23.52 -10.06
CA LEU A 733 -22.25 -24.39 -9.50
C LEU A 733 -21.51 -25.12 -10.62
N ASP A 734 -22.20 -25.67 -11.63
CA ASP A 734 -21.59 -26.32 -12.81
C ASP A 734 -20.68 -25.40 -13.62
N THR A 735 -20.97 -24.09 -13.61
CA THR A 735 -20.27 -23.08 -14.40
C THR A 735 -19.42 -22.14 -13.55
N TYR A 736 -19.24 -22.44 -12.27
CA TYR A 736 -18.58 -21.58 -11.27
C TYR A 736 -17.18 -21.11 -11.72
N GLU A 737 -16.42 -21.99 -12.37
CA GLU A 737 -15.09 -21.71 -12.93
C GLU A 737 -15.11 -20.84 -14.20
N ASN A 738 -16.22 -20.87 -14.95
CA ASN A 738 -16.34 -20.32 -16.30
C ASN A 738 -17.17 -19.02 -16.36
N GLN A 739 -17.35 -18.32 -15.23
CA GLN A 739 -18.06 -17.03 -15.20
C GLN A 739 -17.21 -15.83 -15.68
N GLY A 740 -15.92 -16.07 -15.96
CA GLY A 740 -15.03 -15.11 -16.64
C GLY A 740 -15.43 -14.85 -18.10
N PRO A 741 -14.86 -13.84 -18.76
CA PRO A 741 -15.30 -13.43 -20.09
C PRO A 741 -15.10 -14.53 -21.13
N ALA A 742 -16.12 -14.74 -21.97
CA ALA A 742 -16.04 -15.55 -23.19
C ALA A 742 -15.19 -14.87 -24.29
#